data_AF-A0AA36MKH5-F1
#
_entry.id   AF-A0AA36MKH5-F1
#
_cell.length_a   1.000
_cell.length_b   1.000
_cell.length_c   1.000
_cell.angle_alpha   90.00
_cell.angle_beta   90.00
_cell.angle_gamma   90.00
#
_symmetry.space_group_name_H-M   'P 1'
#
loop_
_entity.id
_entity.type
_entity.pdbx_description
1 polymer ?
#
loop_
_entity_poly.entity_id
_entity_poly.type
_entity_poly.pdbx_seq_one_letter_code
_entity_poly.pdbx_strand_id
1 'polypeptide(L)'
;MEEGLVHLENCTTAGRGGGDGGGASLGTLHQRSGAMSFLNCLAVDGGGLNASSVVVEGGSLNFEWGMAERRGGCAHVDTLHQRGGEVSFIHCGAERGHGGGLAARIVTQDHGAMRFGDSWSHSAGGCAHAERITTSGTLSFEKCRSSGGGGCGYAERLTQSESGRLTCRECEAEEGGCLLVWRTVDARGVWKASSVAAKWGSVLLMKQNRPLFEQLVENPSCKVQRLEVEQASGVALIMYSLTVEELILGPSDQPFQIQANNLSVPSPNCSSLEDCLFEQRLAVARKAISTIQRRSLLNSEERKVWQGWVRPLCRRGSGLVDVADENATHAQATRMRGCRRCSAGLAQVQQGVWAPCACPQGWTCQPETMQMPQGMMPLNLSNPGWLAKCLSSSACPGGQLPEDSKKPWCAPGHLGPLCAVCTDRFYHANDGCEKCAEASDQDQRSLWAVAAVLGIAGVLAAVAAWLLREAAVGRWNKAHARWHVLVQLAARQAVVLLQLAQLYAVLGTSMQGPVTNQGSREWERTYMDFTQLTLAQVKDAVRAECQWHGPSVRLASALASPVAPVVLLLACSTLELLKPSLGASSAFKVLTMFYIGGARQSSDLFRCQRVDAGGDPLGDYAFLQKLPSISCSDNSGMARWVHATGCGTALFYVVIIPAALLYLFVRQHVVLKPSKTVTAVAEKSKAGWLVRLQPLREIEGEHPQDVEHLLAAAVAHMAVALHGEVRLQLLNGKAEMRTADVSGFLETNDSTTQTLRSRAIMEMLVERCEMERASTQDRLLAGAKEVFFKYALCRCVWMEFVQKLLAVGLLAVMSTDDALNLALAMILGMAATIAMVRPYIQPQMNDLHCISMICLAGAAIGFSNAGTSGDFDNWLWLSRVSFLLPLLLAAMQVLRPDSCEALATRLFQEARQKLPELKEEKEVELFVDLVSF
;
A
#
# COMPACT_ATOMS: atom_id res chain seq x y z
N MET A 1 17.72 -15.62 -46.32
CA MET A 1 18.02 -16.88 -47.00
C MET A 1 16.86 -17.17 -47.95
N GLU A 2 17.10 -17.26 -49.26
CA GLU A 2 16.01 -17.34 -50.25
C GLU A 2 15.74 -18.75 -50.79
N GLU A 3 16.78 -19.56 -50.99
CA GLU A 3 16.71 -20.99 -51.30
C GLU A 3 18.00 -21.64 -50.77
N GLY A 4 17.92 -22.82 -50.14
CA GLY A 4 19.08 -23.55 -49.64
C GLY A 4 18.82 -24.34 -48.36
N LEU A 5 19.85 -25.04 -47.88
CA LEU A 5 19.85 -25.81 -46.64
C LEU A 5 20.85 -25.20 -45.65
N VAL A 6 20.39 -24.82 -44.46
CA VAL A 6 21.25 -24.48 -43.31
C VAL A 6 21.04 -25.52 -42.23
N HIS A 7 22.13 -26.14 -41.80
CA HIS A 7 22.12 -27.16 -40.75
C HIS A 7 23.16 -26.80 -39.70
N LEU A 8 22.71 -26.63 -38.47
CA LEU A 8 23.53 -26.31 -37.30
C LEU A 8 23.34 -27.43 -36.29
N GLU A 9 24.42 -28.15 -35.98
CA GLU A 9 24.38 -29.33 -35.12
C GLU A 9 25.42 -29.23 -34.00
N ASN A 10 25.09 -29.70 -32.80
CA ASN A 10 26.02 -29.82 -31.67
C ASN A 10 26.66 -28.49 -31.25
N CYS A 11 25.91 -27.39 -31.40
CA CYS A 11 26.41 -26.05 -31.08
C CYS A 11 26.12 -25.72 -29.62
N THR A 12 27.12 -25.22 -28.88
CA THR A 12 26.97 -24.90 -27.45
C THR A 12 27.63 -23.56 -27.13
N THR A 13 26.87 -22.64 -26.55
CA THR A 13 27.42 -21.39 -26.03
C THR A 13 27.77 -21.56 -24.55
N ALA A 14 29.01 -21.98 -24.27
CA ALA A 14 29.51 -22.16 -22.92
C ALA A 14 29.91 -20.80 -22.31
N GLY A 15 29.04 -20.21 -21.48
CA GLY A 15 29.39 -18.99 -20.77
C GLY A 15 28.55 -18.72 -19.54
N ARG A 16 29.22 -18.62 -18.38
CA ARG A 16 28.66 -18.02 -17.14
C ARG A 16 28.23 -16.55 -17.30
N GLY A 17 28.42 -15.97 -18.50
CA GLY A 17 28.13 -14.58 -18.84
C GLY A 17 26.87 -14.35 -19.69
N GLY A 18 25.97 -15.33 -19.85
CA GLY A 18 24.71 -15.11 -20.57
C GLY A 18 24.82 -15.18 -22.10
N GLY A 19 25.45 -16.24 -22.63
CA GLY A 19 25.47 -16.48 -24.06
C GLY A 19 24.09 -16.90 -24.59
N ASP A 20 23.59 -16.11 -25.53
CA ASP A 20 22.28 -16.25 -26.17
C ASP A 20 22.42 -16.96 -27.53
N GLY A 21 21.57 -17.94 -27.85
CA GLY A 21 21.48 -18.57 -29.17
C GLY A 21 22.55 -19.63 -29.45
N GLY A 22 22.30 -20.88 -29.05
CA GLY A 22 23.35 -21.92 -29.02
C GLY A 22 23.87 -22.32 -30.40
N GLY A 23 23.01 -22.31 -31.42
CA GLY A 23 23.38 -22.45 -32.83
C GLY A 23 23.57 -21.11 -33.54
N ALA A 24 22.65 -20.16 -33.34
CA ALA A 24 22.73 -18.83 -33.93
C ALA A 24 22.13 -17.74 -33.02
N SER A 25 22.78 -16.57 -33.03
CA SER A 25 22.32 -15.35 -32.36
C SER A 25 22.30 -14.19 -33.36
N LEU A 26 21.11 -13.70 -33.73
CA LEU A 26 20.92 -12.80 -34.87
C LEU A 26 19.94 -11.69 -34.54
N GLY A 27 20.09 -10.49 -35.13
CA GLY A 27 19.05 -9.47 -35.04
C GLY A 27 17.78 -9.87 -35.80
N THR A 28 17.93 -10.32 -37.05
CA THR A 28 16.80 -10.73 -37.89
C THR A 28 17.17 -11.93 -38.75
N LEU A 29 16.32 -12.95 -38.74
CA LEU A 29 16.37 -14.11 -39.62
C LEU A 29 15.19 -14.03 -40.59
N HIS A 30 15.47 -13.99 -41.89
CA HIS A 30 14.44 -14.05 -42.93
C HIS A 30 14.73 -15.26 -43.82
N GLN A 31 13.86 -16.26 -43.78
CA GLN A 31 13.89 -17.46 -44.62
C GLN A 31 12.74 -17.42 -45.62
N ARG A 32 13.03 -17.61 -46.91
CA ARG A 32 12.07 -17.92 -47.97
C ARG A 32 12.37 -19.32 -48.48
N SER A 33 11.36 -20.16 -48.68
CA SER A 33 11.37 -21.45 -49.41
C SER A 33 12.46 -22.51 -49.15
N GLY A 34 13.48 -22.25 -48.32
CA GLY A 34 14.57 -23.17 -47.98
C GLY A 34 14.29 -24.04 -46.75
N ALA A 35 15.29 -24.81 -46.32
CA ALA A 35 15.24 -25.61 -45.11
C ALA A 35 16.32 -25.17 -44.12
N MET A 36 15.94 -24.92 -42.87
CA MET A 36 16.87 -24.61 -41.80
C MET A 36 16.64 -25.57 -40.63
N SER A 37 17.70 -26.11 -40.05
CA SER A 37 17.64 -27.07 -38.95
C SER A 37 18.68 -26.80 -37.88
N PHE A 38 18.24 -26.87 -36.63
CA PHE A 38 19.06 -26.73 -35.43
C PHE A 38 18.93 -28.01 -34.60
N LEU A 39 20.00 -28.77 -34.48
CA LEU A 39 20.01 -30.08 -33.84
C LEU A 39 20.99 -30.09 -32.65
N ASN A 40 20.53 -30.55 -31.50
CA ASN A 40 21.35 -30.71 -30.29
C ASN A 40 22.14 -29.44 -29.91
N CYS A 41 21.42 -28.32 -29.79
CA CYS A 41 22.03 -27.02 -29.50
C CYS A 41 21.72 -26.57 -28.06
N LEU A 42 22.70 -25.98 -27.37
CA LEU A 42 22.61 -25.59 -25.95
C LEU A 42 23.00 -24.12 -25.71
N ALA A 43 22.15 -23.36 -25.02
CA ALA A 43 22.41 -21.97 -24.64
C ALA A 43 21.72 -21.51 -23.35
N VAL A 44 21.91 -20.24 -22.97
CA VAL A 44 21.18 -19.63 -21.85
C VAL A 44 19.73 -19.32 -22.26
N ASP A 45 19.56 -18.62 -23.38
CA ASP A 45 18.26 -18.35 -23.99
C ASP A 45 18.30 -18.78 -25.47
N GLY A 46 17.31 -19.53 -25.94
CA GLY A 46 17.23 -19.99 -27.33
C GLY A 46 18.26 -21.06 -27.67
N GLY A 47 18.09 -22.30 -27.21
CA GLY A 47 19.10 -23.36 -27.34
C GLY A 47 19.64 -23.53 -28.76
N GLY A 48 18.80 -23.44 -29.79
CA GLY A 48 19.19 -23.35 -31.19
C GLY A 48 19.32 -21.92 -31.72
N LEU A 49 18.30 -21.08 -31.50
CA LEU A 49 18.21 -19.74 -32.09
C LEU A 49 17.80 -18.69 -31.06
N ASN A 50 18.55 -17.59 -31.00
CA ASN A 50 18.09 -16.35 -30.36
C ASN A 50 18.03 -15.22 -31.40
N ALA A 51 16.85 -14.62 -31.59
CA ALA A 51 16.71 -13.52 -32.54
C ALA A 51 15.59 -12.51 -32.24
N SER A 52 15.81 -11.22 -32.52
CA SER A 52 14.74 -10.23 -32.34
C SER A 52 13.58 -10.43 -33.33
N SER A 53 13.86 -10.85 -34.57
CA SER A 53 12.82 -11.10 -35.57
C SER A 53 13.12 -12.30 -36.43
N VAL A 54 12.12 -13.18 -36.60
CA VAL A 54 12.18 -14.34 -37.47
C VAL A 54 10.99 -14.29 -38.42
N VAL A 55 11.27 -14.26 -39.72
CA VAL A 55 10.26 -14.31 -40.78
C VAL A 55 10.49 -15.57 -41.62
N VAL A 56 9.48 -16.44 -41.69
CA VAL A 56 9.51 -17.69 -42.46
C VAL A 56 8.44 -17.61 -43.55
N GLU A 57 8.84 -17.45 -44.81
CA GLU A 57 7.96 -17.42 -45.98
C GLU A 57 8.10 -18.74 -46.76
N GLY A 58 7.31 -19.76 -46.39
CA GLY A 58 7.45 -21.12 -46.92
C GLY A 58 8.67 -21.89 -46.37
N GLY A 59 8.96 -23.07 -46.94
CA GLY A 59 10.08 -23.91 -46.51
C GLY A 59 9.86 -24.62 -45.17
N SER A 60 10.95 -25.10 -44.55
CA SER A 60 10.92 -25.75 -43.22
C SER A 60 11.94 -25.14 -42.26
N LEU A 61 11.54 -24.88 -41.01
CA LEU A 61 12.42 -24.44 -39.93
C LEU A 61 12.28 -25.40 -38.74
N ASN A 62 13.29 -26.25 -38.54
CA ASN A 62 13.22 -27.38 -37.63
C ASN A 62 14.18 -27.21 -36.47
N PHE A 63 13.70 -27.43 -35.25
CA PHE A 63 14.51 -27.46 -34.05
C PHE A 63 14.33 -28.81 -33.36
N GLU A 64 15.43 -29.47 -33.05
CA GLU A 64 15.43 -30.78 -32.40
C GLU A 64 16.50 -30.85 -31.31
N TRP A 65 16.15 -31.39 -30.14
CA TRP A 65 17.08 -31.56 -29.00
C TRP A 65 17.73 -30.25 -28.52
N GLY A 66 17.03 -29.12 -28.66
CA GLY A 66 17.53 -27.83 -28.17
C GLY A 66 17.23 -27.64 -26.69
N MET A 67 18.24 -27.21 -25.94
CA MET A 67 18.13 -26.98 -24.50
C MET A 67 18.52 -25.54 -24.18
N ALA A 68 17.71 -24.87 -23.35
CA ALA A 68 18.03 -23.56 -22.80
C ALA A 68 17.93 -23.56 -21.28
N GLU A 69 18.84 -22.86 -20.61
CA GLU A 69 18.76 -22.71 -19.16
C GLU A 69 17.53 -21.89 -18.75
N ARG A 70 17.25 -20.79 -19.46
CA ARG A 70 16.22 -19.80 -19.08
C ARG A 70 14.98 -19.88 -19.97
N ARG A 71 15.03 -19.42 -21.22
CA ARG A 71 13.82 -19.29 -22.06
C ARG A 71 14.00 -19.90 -23.44
N GLY A 72 12.91 -20.43 -23.98
CA GLY A 72 12.85 -20.85 -25.37
C GLY A 72 13.81 -21.99 -25.65
N GLY A 73 13.54 -23.18 -25.08
CA GLY A 73 14.50 -24.29 -25.05
C GLY A 73 15.18 -24.54 -26.40
N CYS A 74 14.45 -24.41 -27.50
CA CYS A 74 15.01 -24.37 -28.85
C CYS A 74 15.13 -22.96 -29.44
N ALA A 75 14.13 -22.09 -29.28
CA ALA A 75 14.17 -20.73 -29.81
C ALA A 75 13.63 -19.67 -28.86
N HIS A 76 14.38 -18.58 -28.72
CA HIS A 76 13.97 -17.36 -28.02
C HIS A 76 13.92 -16.19 -29.00
N VAL A 77 12.72 -15.66 -29.28
CA VAL A 77 12.55 -14.64 -30.33
C VAL A 77 11.57 -13.54 -29.94
N ASP A 78 11.87 -12.26 -30.20
CA ASP A 78 10.85 -11.24 -29.88
C ASP A 78 9.64 -11.38 -30.81
N THR A 79 9.88 -11.55 -32.11
CA THR A 79 8.81 -11.67 -33.10
C THR A 79 9.04 -12.83 -34.04
N LEU A 80 8.06 -13.72 -34.16
CA LEU A 80 8.04 -14.82 -35.12
C LEU A 80 6.84 -14.65 -36.06
N HIS A 81 7.12 -14.47 -37.36
CA HIS A 81 6.12 -14.32 -38.40
C HIS A 81 6.27 -15.45 -39.42
N GLN A 82 5.32 -16.39 -39.43
CA GLN A 82 5.27 -17.49 -40.39
C GLN A 82 4.23 -17.17 -41.47
N ARG A 83 4.61 -17.23 -42.74
CA ARG A 83 3.76 -17.12 -43.92
C ARG A 83 3.85 -18.41 -44.72
N GLY A 84 3.08 -19.43 -44.33
CA GLY A 84 3.18 -20.78 -44.90
C GLY A 84 4.37 -21.59 -44.39
N GLY A 85 4.67 -22.73 -45.05
CA GLY A 85 5.75 -23.63 -44.65
C GLY A 85 5.48 -24.41 -43.35
N GLU A 86 6.52 -25.05 -42.83
CA GLU A 86 6.49 -25.83 -41.58
C GLU A 86 7.54 -25.33 -40.58
N VAL A 87 7.14 -25.11 -39.33
CA VAL A 87 8.05 -24.81 -38.22
C VAL A 87 7.87 -25.87 -37.15
N SER A 88 8.91 -26.60 -36.76
CA SER A 88 8.80 -27.69 -35.77
C SER A 88 9.78 -27.55 -34.61
N PHE A 89 9.30 -27.80 -33.39
CA PHE A 89 10.09 -27.85 -32.16
C PHE A 89 9.88 -29.20 -31.49
N ILE A 90 10.88 -30.08 -31.56
CA ILE A 90 10.78 -31.47 -31.10
C ILE A 90 11.88 -31.75 -30.07
N HIS A 91 11.54 -32.40 -28.96
CA HIS A 91 12.50 -32.73 -27.89
C HIS A 91 13.24 -31.52 -27.31
N CYS A 92 12.56 -30.38 -27.18
CA CYS A 92 13.17 -29.14 -26.67
C CYS A 92 12.91 -28.96 -25.16
N GLY A 93 13.84 -28.35 -24.41
CA GLY A 93 13.71 -28.18 -22.96
C GLY A 93 14.16 -26.82 -22.43
N ALA A 94 13.38 -26.24 -21.51
CA ALA A 94 13.76 -25.04 -20.75
C ALA A 94 13.88 -25.36 -19.25
N GLU A 95 15.10 -25.36 -18.71
CA GLU A 95 15.39 -25.84 -17.35
C GLU A 95 14.82 -24.96 -16.24
N ARG A 96 14.87 -23.64 -16.38
CA ARG A 96 14.49 -22.70 -15.30
C ARG A 96 13.43 -21.69 -15.71
N GLY A 97 12.90 -21.74 -16.94
CA GLY A 97 11.90 -20.76 -17.38
C GLY A 97 10.81 -21.33 -18.28
N HIS A 98 10.44 -20.56 -19.30
CA HIS A 98 9.19 -20.74 -20.06
C HIS A 98 9.45 -21.11 -21.52
N GLY A 99 8.48 -21.78 -22.14
CA GLY A 99 8.51 -22.11 -23.57
C GLY A 99 9.56 -23.16 -23.91
N GLY A 100 9.28 -24.44 -23.63
CA GLY A 100 10.25 -25.53 -23.83
C GLY A 100 10.76 -25.64 -25.26
N GLY A 101 9.93 -25.39 -26.26
CA GLY A 101 10.32 -25.23 -27.66
C GLY A 101 10.56 -23.76 -28.03
N LEU A 102 9.55 -22.92 -27.83
CA LEU A 102 9.55 -21.52 -28.26
C LEU A 102 9.18 -20.58 -27.12
N ALA A 103 10.00 -19.57 -26.87
CA ALA A 103 9.63 -18.40 -26.09
C ALA A 103 9.64 -17.17 -26.99
N ALA A 104 8.50 -16.51 -27.12
CA ALA A 104 8.38 -15.31 -27.94
C ALA A 104 7.58 -14.19 -27.31
N ARG A 105 7.71 -12.96 -27.81
CA ARG A 105 6.76 -11.90 -27.46
C ARG A 105 5.54 -11.98 -28.38
N ILE A 106 5.75 -12.01 -29.69
CA ILE A 106 4.67 -12.05 -30.68
C ILE A 106 4.88 -13.22 -31.64
N VAL A 107 3.88 -14.09 -31.75
CA VAL A 107 3.79 -15.14 -32.76
C VAL A 107 2.65 -14.81 -33.71
N THR A 108 2.93 -14.70 -35.00
CA THR A 108 1.92 -14.50 -36.05
C THR A 108 2.10 -15.57 -37.11
N GLN A 109 1.07 -16.39 -37.31
CA GLN A 109 1.05 -17.47 -38.29
C GLN A 109 -0.03 -17.19 -39.33
N ASP A 110 0.41 -16.81 -40.52
CA ASP A 110 -0.39 -16.59 -41.71
C ASP A 110 -0.30 -17.84 -42.59
N HIS A 111 -1.15 -18.82 -42.33
CA HIS A 111 -1.13 -20.16 -42.96
C HIS A 111 0.11 -21.00 -42.56
N GLY A 112 0.19 -22.25 -43.03
CA GLY A 112 1.26 -23.19 -42.69
C GLY A 112 1.00 -24.02 -41.44
N ALA A 113 2.02 -24.74 -40.99
CA ALA A 113 1.97 -25.59 -39.80
C ALA A 113 3.08 -25.24 -38.81
N MET A 114 2.74 -25.22 -37.52
CA MET A 114 3.69 -25.10 -36.42
C MET A 114 3.46 -26.27 -35.46
N ARG A 115 4.50 -27.09 -35.26
CA ARG A 115 4.43 -28.34 -34.51
C ARG A 115 5.32 -28.28 -33.28
N PHE A 116 4.79 -28.74 -32.16
CA PHE A 116 5.52 -28.89 -30.91
C PHE A 116 5.35 -30.32 -30.40
N GLY A 117 6.45 -31.02 -30.18
CA GLY A 117 6.46 -32.43 -29.82
C GLY A 117 7.42 -32.72 -28.67
N ASP A 118 6.95 -33.47 -27.67
CA ASP A 118 7.76 -34.01 -26.56
C ASP A 118 8.76 -32.99 -25.97
N SER A 119 8.28 -31.76 -25.77
CA SER A 119 9.07 -30.65 -25.24
C SER A 119 8.54 -30.22 -23.87
N TRP A 120 9.41 -29.62 -23.05
CA TRP A 120 9.08 -29.35 -21.65
C TRP A 120 9.64 -28.04 -21.10
N SER A 121 8.96 -27.48 -20.10
CA SER A 121 9.42 -26.29 -19.36
C SER A 121 9.10 -26.37 -17.87
N HIS A 122 9.97 -25.82 -17.02
CA HIS A 122 9.74 -25.85 -15.57
C HIS A 122 8.76 -24.77 -15.06
N SER A 123 8.38 -23.79 -15.88
CA SER A 123 7.55 -22.68 -15.41
C SER A 123 6.21 -22.53 -16.13
N ALA A 124 6.18 -22.07 -17.38
CA ALA A 124 4.92 -21.94 -18.11
C ALA A 124 5.12 -22.19 -19.60
N GLY A 125 4.06 -22.66 -20.27
CA GLY A 125 4.10 -23.00 -21.69
C GLY A 125 5.06 -24.16 -21.94
N GLY A 126 4.63 -25.38 -21.66
CA GLY A 126 5.49 -26.57 -21.74
C GLY A 126 6.24 -26.67 -23.07
N CYS A 127 5.57 -26.36 -24.17
CA CYS A 127 6.18 -26.24 -25.49
C CYS A 127 6.31 -24.80 -25.99
N ALA A 128 5.30 -23.94 -25.79
CA ALA A 128 5.33 -22.57 -26.32
C ALA A 128 4.89 -21.54 -25.28
N HIS A 129 5.62 -20.43 -25.19
CA HIS A 129 5.25 -19.28 -24.37
C HIS A 129 5.27 -18.01 -25.23
N ALA A 130 4.14 -17.30 -25.31
CA ALA A 130 4.04 -16.04 -26.03
C ALA A 130 3.25 -14.97 -25.27
N GLU A 131 3.56 -13.69 -25.46
CA GLU A 131 2.64 -12.62 -25.00
C GLU A 131 1.40 -12.61 -25.90
N ARG A 132 1.59 -12.69 -27.23
CA ARG A 132 0.50 -12.69 -28.21
C ARG A 132 0.69 -13.77 -29.26
N ILE A 133 -0.34 -14.58 -29.48
CA ILE A 133 -0.42 -15.55 -30.58
C ILE A 133 -1.55 -15.13 -31.51
N THR A 134 -1.25 -14.92 -32.79
CA THR A 134 -2.22 -14.74 -33.87
C THR A 134 -2.02 -15.86 -34.88
N THR A 135 -3.05 -16.68 -35.17
CA THR A 135 -2.90 -17.80 -36.09
C THR A 135 -4.09 -17.99 -37.03
N SER A 136 -3.78 -18.24 -38.29
CA SER A 136 -4.69 -18.72 -39.34
C SER A 136 -4.29 -20.09 -39.91
N GLY A 137 -3.18 -20.66 -39.41
CA GLY A 137 -2.64 -21.95 -39.81
C GLY A 137 -2.95 -23.07 -38.81
N THR A 138 -2.16 -24.14 -38.87
CA THR A 138 -2.26 -25.27 -37.92
C THR A 138 -1.22 -25.12 -36.81
N LEU A 139 -1.68 -25.12 -35.56
CA LEU A 139 -0.87 -25.13 -34.35
C LEU A 139 -1.09 -26.46 -33.63
N SER A 140 -0.09 -27.34 -33.62
CA SER A 140 -0.22 -28.67 -33.02
C SER A 140 0.77 -28.90 -31.90
N PHE A 141 0.27 -29.39 -30.76
CA PHE A 141 1.06 -29.78 -29.61
C PHE A 141 0.86 -31.26 -29.30
N GLU A 142 1.94 -31.98 -29.07
CA GLU A 142 1.90 -33.39 -28.73
C GLU A 142 2.91 -33.68 -27.61
N LYS A 143 2.48 -34.35 -26.54
CA LYS A 143 3.35 -34.81 -25.44
C LYS A 143 4.15 -33.69 -24.75
N CYS A 144 3.61 -32.48 -24.71
CA CYS A 144 4.23 -31.34 -24.03
C CYS A 144 4.01 -31.39 -22.52
N ARG A 145 5.02 -30.97 -21.75
CA ARG A 145 4.97 -30.99 -20.28
C ARG A 145 5.35 -29.65 -19.65
N SER A 146 4.58 -29.17 -18.69
CA SER A 146 4.95 -27.99 -17.88
C SER A 146 4.70 -28.21 -16.39
N SER A 147 5.67 -27.89 -15.53
CA SER A 147 5.46 -27.96 -14.07
C SER A 147 4.74 -26.75 -13.48
N GLY A 148 4.38 -25.74 -14.28
CA GLY A 148 3.46 -24.68 -13.86
C GLY A 148 2.25 -24.57 -14.81
N GLY A 149 2.09 -23.42 -15.46
CA GLY A 149 0.88 -23.09 -16.23
C GLY A 149 0.98 -23.31 -17.75
N GLY A 150 -0.03 -23.90 -18.38
CA GLY A 150 -0.16 -24.08 -19.82
C GLY A 150 0.65 -25.27 -20.35
N GLY A 151 0.12 -26.48 -20.21
CA GLY A 151 0.85 -27.74 -20.46
C GLY A 151 1.49 -27.85 -21.84
N CYS A 152 0.75 -27.48 -22.89
CA CYS A 152 1.31 -27.32 -24.23
C CYS A 152 1.70 -25.87 -24.52
N GLY A 153 0.91 -24.87 -24.12
CA GLY A 153 1.28 -23.48 -24.36
C GLY A 153 0.71 -22.45 -23.39
N TYR A 154 1.37 -21.29 -23.36
CA TYR A 154 0.95 -20.10 -22.64
C TYR A 154 0.84 -18.91 -23.60
N ALA A 155 -0.26 -18.18 -23.53
CA ALA A 155 -0.44 -16.91 -24.23
C ALA A 155 -1.05 -15.85 -23.29
N GLU A 156 -0.61 -14.60 -23.32
CA GLU A 156 -1.45 -13.56 -22.70
C GLU A 156 -2.68 -13.27 -23.56
N ARG A 157 -2.50 -13.23 -24.88
CA ARG A 157 -3.56 -12.98 -25.86
C ARG A 157 -3.52 -13.99 -26.99
N LEU A 158 -4.66 -14.61 -27.29
CA LEU A 158 -4.82 -15.51 -28.41
C LEU A 158 -5.86 -14.98 -29.39
N THR A 159 -5.47 -14.87 -30.65
CA THR A 159 -6.37 -14.59 -31.77
C THR A 159 -6.23 -15.70 -32.80
N GLN A 160 -7.30 -16.41 -33.10
CA GLN A 160 -7.34 -17.46 -34.11
C GLN A 160 -8.44 -17.16 -35.12
N SER A 161 -8.06 -17.09 -36.39
CA SER A 161 -9.02 -16.92 -37.50
C SER A 161 -9.83 -18.20 -37.76
N GLU A 162 -10.88 -18.09 -38.58
CA GLU A 162 -11.79 -19.20 -38.93
C GLU A 162 -11.08 -20.38 -39.61
N SER A 163 -10.01 -20.12 -40.37
CA SER A 163 -9.21 -21.18 -41.01
C SER A 163 -8.21 -21.84 -40.07
N GLY A 164 -7.98 -21.26 -38.88
CA GLY A 164 -6.99 -21.75 -37.92
C GLY A 164 -7.42 -23.09 -37.31
N ARG A 165 -6.44 -23.96 -37.05
CA ARG A 165 -6.66 -25.24 -36.35
C ARG A 165 -5.68 -25.36 -35.19
N LEU A 166 -6.20 -25.58 -33.99
CA LEU A 166 -5.39 -25.86 -32.80
C LEU A 166 -5.65 -27.30 -32.36
N THR A 167 -4.59 -28.10 -32.27
CA THR A 167 -4.68 -29.47 -31.76
C THR A 167 -3.73 -29.66 -30.60
N CYS A 168 -4.17 -30.22 -29.47
CA CYS A 168 -3.26 -30.67 -28.43
C CYS A 168 -3.55 -32.12 -28.02
N ARG A 169 -2.49 -32.93 -27.89
CA ARG A 169 -2.59 -34.35 -27.59
C ARG A 169 -1.58 -34.77 -26.53
N GLU A 170 -2.03 -35.50 -25.54
CA GLU A 170 -1.19 -36.10 -24.49
C GLU A 170 -0.30 -35.10 -23.73
N CYS A 171 -0.77 -33.86 -23.56
CA CYS A 171 0.00 -32.85 -22.83
C CYS A 171 -0.39 -32.79 -21.35
N GLU A 172 0.58 -32.40 -20.53
CA GLU A 172 0.49 -32.39 -19.08
C GLU A 172 0.93 -31.04 -18.50
N ALA A 173 0.13 -30.50 -17.58
CA ALA A 173 0.50 -29.32 -16.81
C ALA A 173 0.01 -29.39 -15.36
N GLU A 174 0.68 -28.64 -14.49
CA GLU A 174 0.15 -28.37 -13.15
C GLU A 174 -1.14 -27.54 -13.24
N GLU A 175 -1.15 -26.48 -14.07
CA GLU A 175 -2.31 -25.62 -14.33
C GLU A 175 -2.60 -25.47 -15.85
N GLY A 176 -3.86 -25.61 -16.29
CA GLY A 176 -4.25 -25.38 -17.69
C GLY A 176 -3.68 -26.43 -18.66
N GLY A 177 -4.24 -27.66 -18.60
CA GLY A 177 -3.69 -28.88 -19.19
C GLY A 177 -3.21 -28.79 -20.64
N CYS A 178 -3.91 -28.03 -21.49
CA CYS A 178 -3.46 -27.79 -22.85
C CYS A 178 -2.92 -26.37 -23.08
N LEU A 179 -3.79 -25.36 -23.05
CA LEU A 179 -3.39 -23.97 -23.30
C LEU A 179 -3.86 -23.10 -22.13
N LEU A 180 -2.97 -22.25 -21.62
CA LEU A 180 -3.32 -21.23 -20.63
C LEU A 180 -3.34 -19.87 -21.32
N VAL A 181 -4.49 -19.19 -21.31
CA VAL A 181 -4.62 -17.82 -21.84
C VAL A 181 -4.94 -16.84 -20.73
N TRP A 182 -4.05 -15.88 -20.47
CA TRP A 182 -4.18 -15.01 -19.30
C TRP A 182 -5.18 -13.86 -19.51
N ARG A 183 -5.12 -13.11 -20.61
CA ARG A 183 -5.91 -11.87 -20.80
C ARG A 183 -7.12 -12.04 -21.72
N THR A 184 -6.91 -12.36 -23.00
CA THR A 184 -7.98 -12.29 -24.02
C THR A 184 -7.91 -13.43 -25.03
N VAL A 185 -9.06 -13.99 -25.41
CA VAL A 185 -9.19 -15.03 -26.45
C VAL A 185 -10.24 -14.59 -27.49
N ASP A 186 -9.85 -14.48 -28.75
CA ASP A 186 -10.75 -14.42 -29.91
C ASP A 186 -10.42 -15.62 -30.81
N ALA A 187 -11.16 -16.72 -30.70
CA ALA A 187 -10.82 -17.97 -31.37
C ALA A 187 -11.98 -18.49 -32.23
N ARG A 188 -11.87 -18.29 -33.54
CA ARG A 188 -12.92 -18.63 -34.51
C ARG A 188 -12.68 -19.94 -35.26
N GLY A 189 -11.52 -20.57 -35.06
CA GLY A 189 -11.10 -21.79 -35.74
C GLY A 189 -11.53 -23.08 -35.05
N VAL A 190 -10.95 -24.21 -35.48
CA VAL A 190 -11.23 -25.55 -34.95
C VAL A 190 -10.26 -25.92 -33.83
N TRP A 191 -10.80 -26.42 -32.71
CA TRP A 191 -10.01 -26.89 -31.56
C TRP A 191 -10.23 -28.38 -31.32
N LYS A 192 -9.12 -29.12 -31.21
CA LYS A 192 -9.11 -30.53 -30.77
C LYS A 192 -8.16 -30.70 -29.61
N ALA A 193 -8.62 -31.31 -28.52
CA ALA A 193 -7.75 -31.55 -27.38
C ALA A 193 -7.98 -32.90 -26.71
N SER A 194 -6.87 -33.54 -26.35
CA SER A 194 -6.77 -34.62 -25.38
C SER A 194 -5.58 -34.33 -24.47
N SER A 195 -5.81 -33.93 -23.21
CA SER A 195 -4.74 -33.52 -22.29
C SER A 195 -5.12 -33.79 -20.83
N VAL A 196 -4.12 -33.90 -19.96
CA VAL A 196 -4.30 -34.13 -18.51
C VAL A 196 -3.79 -32.91 -17.76
N ALA A 197 -4.52 -32.43 -16.75
CA ALA A 197 -4.06 -31.35 -15.86
C ALA A 197 -4.12 -31.81 -14.41
N ALA A 198 -3.07 -31.55 -13.62
CA ALA A 198 -2.96 -32.06 -12.26
C ALA A 198 -3.86 -31.32 -11.25
N LYS A 199 -3.94 -29.98 -11.30
CA LYS A 199 -4.75 -29.18 -10.35
C LYS A 199 -6.08 -28.72 -10.92
N TRP A 200 -6.12 -28.33 -12.19
CA TRP A 200 -7.27 -27.69 -12.82
C TRP A 200 -7.62 -28.41 -14.13
N GLY A 201 -8.41 -29.50 -14.05
CA GLY A 201 -8.78 -30.43 -15.12
C GLY A 201 -9.46 -29.80 -16.35
N SER A 202 -8.76 -28.95 -17.08
CA SER A 202 -9.28 -28.16 -18.19
C SER A 202 -8.26 -28.12 -19.33
N VAL A 203 -8.79 -28.28 -20.54
CA VAL A 203 -8.06 -28.11 -21.81
C VAL A 203 -7.65 -26.66 -22.01
N LEU A 204 -8.50 -25.71 -21.60
CA LEU A 204 -8.26 -24.27 -21.72
C LEU A 204 -8.63 -23.59 -20.39
N LEU A 205 -7.70 -22.84 -19.81
CA LEU A 205 -7.94 -22.01 -18.64
C LEU A 205 -7.81 -20.53 -19.00
N MET A 206 -8.79 -19.72 -18.61
CA MET A 206 -8.77 -18.27 -18.81
C MET A 206 -8.80 -17.55 -17.46
N LYS A 207 -7.82 -16.66 -17.20
CA LYS A 207 -7.66 -15.96 -15.92
C LYS A 207 -7.72 -14.44 -16.08
N GLN A 208 -8.92 -13.90 -16.23
CA GLN A 208 -9.11 -12.47 -16.44
C GLN A 208 -8.82 -11.64 -15.16
N ASN A 209 -8.10 -10.52 -15.34
CA ASN A 209 -7.78 -9.59 -14.27
C ASN A 209 -8.95 -8.60 -14.05
N ARG A 210 -9.44 -8.47 -12.81
CA ARG A 210 -10.68 -7.77 -12.44
C ARG A 210 -10.79 -6.27 -12.83
N PRO A 211 -9.72 -5.45 -12.91
CA PRO A 211 -9.89 -4.01 -13.15
C PRO A 211 -10.11 -3.60 -14.61
N LEU A 212 -10.02 -4.53 -15.58
CA LEU A 212 -10.28 -4.27 -17.00
C LEU A 212 -11.74 -4.51 -17.41
N PHE A 213 -12.57 -5.02 -16.50
CA PHE A 213 -13.96 -5.39 -16.77
C PHE A 213 -14.84 -4.16 -17.03
N GLU A 214 -14.60 -3.03 -16.37
CA GLU A 214 -15.41 -1.81 -16.53
C GLU A 214 -15.12 -1.06 -17.85
N GLN A 215 -13.97 -1.31 -18.50
CA GLN A 215 -13.67 -0.75 -19.84
C GLN A 215 -14.12 -1.65 -21.00
N LEU A 216 -14.49 -2.91 -20.75
CA LEU A 216 -14.87 -3.89 -21.78
C LEU A 216 -16.39 -4.05 -21.97
N VAL A 217 -17.21 -3.44 -21.10
CA VAL A 217 -18.68 -3.41 -21.25
C VAL A 217 -19.12 -2.76 -22.58
N GLU A 218 -18.24 -1.99 -23.24
CA GLU A 218 -18.53 -1.37 -24.54
C GLU A 218 -18.11 -2.20 -25.78
N ASN A 219 -17.51 -3.41 -25.64
CA ASN A 219 -17.07 -4.19 -26.81
C ASN A 219 -17.21 -5.73 -26.66
N PRO A 220 -18.28 -6.35 -27.23
CA PRO A 220 -18.58 -7.77 -27.04
C PRO A 220 -17.79 -8.66 -28.03
N SER A 221 -16.56 -9.01 -27.70
CA SER A 221 -15.71 -9.88 -28.55
C SER A 221 -14.99 -10.98 -27.77
N CYS A 222 -15.76 -11.94 -27.26
CA CYS A 222 -15.27 -13.26 -26.88
C CYS A 222 -16.19 -14.31 -27.53
N LYS A 223 -15.73 -14.98 -28.60
CA LYS A 223 -16.49 -16.01 -29.33
C LYS A 223 -15.59 -17.22 -29.58
N VAL A 224 -16.06 -18.40 -29.17
CA VAL A 224 -15.49 -19.71 -29.57
C VAL A 224 -16.55 -20.42 -30.39
N GLN A 225 -16.28 -20.72 -31.67
CA GLN A 225 -17.30 -21.24 -32.59
C GLN A 225 -17.48 -22.77 -32.52
N ARG A 226 -16.39 -23.56 -32.36
CA ARG A 226 -16.45 -25.04 -32.38
C ARG A 226 -15.32 -25.69 -31.57
N LEU A 227 -15.68 -26.55 -30.61
CA LEU A 227 -14.76 -27.34 -29.78
C LEU A 227 -15.08 -28.84 -29.93
N GLU A 228 -14.08 -29.63 -30.33
CA GLU A 228 -14.18 -31.10 -30.41
C GLU A 228 -13.27 -31.73 -29.35
N VAL A 229 -13.83 -32.57 -28.47
CA VAL A 229 -13.07 -33.27 -27.41
C VAL A 229 -13.12 -34.76 -27.68
N GLU A 230 -11.96 -35.38 -27.89
CA GLU A 230 -11.86 -36.80 -28.27
C GLU A 230 -11.75 -37.72 -27.03
N GLN A 231 -11.02 -37.35 -25.96
CA GLN A 231 -10.90 -38.09 -24.69
C GLN A 231 -10.30 -37.18 -23.58
N ALA A 232 -11.00 -36.99 -22.45
CA ALA A 232 -10.49 -36.21 -21.30
C ALA A 232 -11.05 -36.73 -19.96
N SER A 233 -10.23 -36.74 -18.90
CA SER A 233 -10.61 -37.19 -17.53
C SER A 233 -11.40 -36.14 -16.73
N GLY A 234 -11.80 -35.05 -17.37
CA GLY A 234 -12.63 -33.97 -16.82
C GLY A 234 -12.61 -32.82 -17.81
N VAL A 235 -13.78 -32.40 -18.30
CA VAL A 235 -13.88 -31.23 -19.18
C VAL A 235 -14.63 -30.15 -18.42
N ALA A 236 -13.93 -29.09 -18.04
CA ALA A 236 -14.54 -27.87 -17.56
C ALA A 236 -13.90 -26.69 -18.28
N LEU A 237 -14.68 -25.97 -19.09
CA LEU A 237 -14.33 -24.62 -19.51
C LEU A 237 -14.59 -23.71 -18.30
N ILE A 238 -13.55 -23.38 -17.53
CA ILE A 238 -13.71 -22.54 -16.33
C ILE A 238 -13.38 -21.10 -16.72
N MET A 239 -14.43 -20.33 -17.01
CA MET A 239 -14.33 -18.89 -17.17
C MET A 239 -14.56 -18.22 -15.81
N TYR A 240 -13.54 -17.54 -15.29
CA TYR A 240 -13.72 -16.67 -14.12
C TYR A 240 -14.32 -15.34 -14.60
N SER A 241 -15.57 -15.07 -14.18
CA SER A 241 -16.34 -13.80 -14.35
C SER A 241 -17.21 -13.59 -15.60
N LEU A 242 -18.11 -14.52 -15.90
CA LEU A 242 -19.36 -14.20 -16.59
C LEU A 242 -20.55 -14.41 -15.65
N THR A 243 -21.45 -13.44 -15.57
CA THR A 243 -22.82 -13.66 -15.11
C THR A 243 -23.50 -14.59 -16.12
N VAL A 244 -24.22 -15.60 -15.62
CA VAL A 244 -24.93 -16.60 -16.46
C VAL A 244 -26.05 -15.97 -17.31
N GLU A 245 -26.43 -14.71 -17.04
CA GLU A 245 -27.51 -14.01 -17.76
C GLU A 245 -27.17 -13.62 -19.21
N GLU A 246 -25.90 -13.40 -19.57
CA GLU A 246 -25.54 -12.88 -20.91
C GLU A 246 -25.21 -13.97 -21.94
N LEU A 247 -25.10 -15.24 -21.54
CA LEU A 247 -24.94 -16.34 -22.50
C LEU A 247 -26.26 -16.75 -23.18
N ILE A 248 -27.41 -16.26 -22.68
CA ILE A 248 -28.75 -16.67 -23.12
C ILE A 248 -29.44 -15.56 -23.95
N LEU A 249 -28.95 -14.31 -23.91
CA LEU A 249 -29.64 -13.14 -24.49
C LEU A 249 -28.85 -12.38 -25.56
N GLY A 250 -28.02 -13.07 -26.35
CA GLY A 250 -27.45 -12.51 -27.57
C GLY A 250 -28.36 -12.73 -28.79
N PRO A 251 -28.64 -11.72 -29.64
CA PRO A 251 -29.45 -11.89 -30.85
C PRO A 251 -28.61 -12.56 -31.94
N SER A 252 -28.65 -13.89 -32.02
CA SER A 252 -27.95 -14.65 -33.07
C SER A 252 -28.58 -16.04 -33.26
N ASP A 253 -29.17 -16.26 -34.44
CA ASP A 253 -29.93 -17.46 -34.85
C ASP A 253 -29.09 -18.74 -35.11
N GLN A 254 -28.00 -19.00 -34.38
CA GLN A 254 -27.17 -20.20 -34.57
C GLN A 254 -26.88 -20.88 -33.22
N PRO A 255 -27.33 -22.14 -33.00
CA PRO A 255 -27.11 -22.84 -31.74
C PRO A 255 -25.65 -23.31 -31.61
N PHE A 256 -25.06 -23.08 -30.43
CA PHE A 256 -23.79 -23.66 -30.00
C PHE A 256 -23.88 -25.20 -29.99
N GLN A 257 -23.06 -25.91 -30.78
CA GLN A 257 -23.06 -27.38 -30.87
C GLN A 257 -21.83 -27.99 -30.18
N ILE A 258 -22.05 -28.79 -29.13
CA ILE A 258 -21.05 -29.70 -28.58
C ILE A 258 -21.33 -31.09 -29.16
N GLN A 259 -20.45 -31.62 -30.01
CA GLN A 259 -20.50 -33.02 -30.47
C GLN A 259 -19.50 -33.85 -29.68
N ALA A 260 -19.99 -34.70 -28.77
CA ALA A 260 -19.20 -35.72 -28.11
C ALA A 260 -19.38 -37.04 -28.89
N ASN A 261 -18.42 -37.37 -29.75
CA ASN A 261 -18.43 -38.63 -30.50
C ASN A 261 -17.58 -39.67 -29.74
N ASN A 262 -18.17 -40.83 -29.46
CA ASN A 262 -17.55 -42.02 -28.83
C ASN A 262 -17.03 -41.85 -27.39
N LEU A 263 -17.96 -41.75 -26.43
CA LEU A 263 -17.68 -42.07 -25.02
C LEU A 263 -17.94 -43.56 -24.77
N SER A 264 -16.89 -44.38 -24.81
CA SER A 264 -16.93 -45.78 -24.37
C SER A 264 -16.04 -45.97 -23.14
N VAL A 265 -16.59 -45.69 -21.94
CA VAL A 265 -16.08 -46.27 -20.68
C VAL A 265 -17.30 -46.60 -19.81
N PRO A 266 -17.55 -47.86 -19.42
CA PRO A 266 -18.68 -48.22 -18.58
C PRO A 266 -18.38 -47.85 -17.11
N SER A 267 -19.31 -47.12 -16.48
CA SER A 267 -19.38 -47.04 -15.01
C SER A 267 -20.11 -48.30 -14.50
N PRO A 268 -19.61 -49.01 -13.48
CA PRO A 268 -20.16 -50.31 -13.08
C PRO A 268 -21.50 -50.26 -12.34
N ASN A 269 -22.09 -49.09 -12.08
CA ASN A 269 -23.31 -48.96 -11.24
C ASN A 269 -24.39 -48.04 -11.83
N CYS A 270 -24.79 -48.21 -13.09
CA CYS A 270 -26.01 -47.61 -13.63
C CYS A 270 -26.84 -48.67 -14.35
N SER A 271 -28.12 -48.81 -14.01
CA SER A 271 -29.06 -49.74 -14.64
C SER A 271 -29.54 -49.29 -16.02
N SER A 272 -29.44 -48.00 -16.34
CA SER A 272 -29.75 -47.45 -17.67
C SER A 272 -28.94 -46.19 -17.99
N LEU A 273 -28.81 -45.88 -19.29
CA LEU A 273 -28.11 -44.70 -19.79
C LEU A 273 -28.80 -43.39 -19.36
N GLU A 274 -30.14 -43.41 -19.23
CA GLU A 274 -30.93 -42.25 -18.81
C GLU A 274 -30.70 -41.91 -17.33
N ASP A 275 -30.56 -42.92 -16.45
CA ASP A 275 -30.26 -42.71 -15.03
C ASP A 275 -28.87 -42.10 -14.82
N CYS A 276 -27.90 -42.54 -15.61
CA CYS A 276 -26.52 -42.05 -15.56
C CYS A 276 -26.40 -40.60 -16.08
N LEU A 277 -27.16 -40.25 -17.13
CA LEU A 277 -27.27 -38.88 -17.63
C LEU A 277 -28.03 -37.96 -16.66
N PHE A 278 -29.04 -38.48 -15.95
CA PHE A 278 -29.79 -37.74 -14.95
C PHE A 278 -28.95 -37.42 -13.71
N GLU A 279 -28.21 -38.38 -13.16
CA GLU A 279 -27.31 -38.16 -12.01
C GLU A 279 -26.14 -37.22 -12.34
N GLN A 280 -25.57 -37.31 -13.55
CA GLN A 280 -24.54 -36.35 -13.98
C GLN A 280 -25.09 -34.92 -14.11
N ARG A 281 -26.30 -34.76 -14.67
CA ARG A 281 -26.97 -33.44 -14.74
C ARG A 281 -27.29 -32.90 -13.34
N LEU A 282 -27.67 -33.77 -12.42
CA LEU A 282 -27.97 -33.43 -11.03
C LEU A 282 -26.71 -33.04 -10.23
N ALA A 283 -25.57 -33.69 -10.46
CA ALA A 283 -24.29 -33.36 -9.84
C ALA A 283 -23.74 -31.99 -10.28
N VAL A 284 -23.88 -31.67 -11.58
CA VAL A 284 -23.53 -30.35 -12.13
C VAL A 284 -24.45 -29.27 -11.56
N ALA A 285 -25.76 -29.53 -11.48
CA ALA A 285 -26.73 -28.61 -10.90
C ALA A 285 -26.47 -28.36 -9.39
N ARG A 286 -26.18 -29.41 -8.60
CA ARG A 286 -25.85 -29.27 -7.17
C ARG A 286 -24.58 -28.45 -6.93
N LYS A 287 -23.57 -28.62 -7.78
CA LYS A 287 -22.31 -27.86 -7.68
C LYS A 287 -22.54 -26.38 -8.01
N ALA A 288 -23.33 -26.07 -9.04
CA ALA A 288 -23.74 -24.71 -9.40
C ALA A 288 -24.57 -24.02 -8.29
N ILE A 289 -25.52 -24.75 -7.68
CA ILE A 289 -26.35 -24.25 -6.57
C ILE A 289 -25.49 -23.92 -5.34
N SER A 290 -24.49 -24.75 -5.03
CA SER A 290 -23.57 -24.50 -3.90
C SER A 290 -22.70 -23.25 -4.08
N THR A 291 -22.39 -22.88 -5.33
CA THR A 291 -21.62 -21.69 -5.67
C THR A 291 -22.47 -20.42 -5.60
N ILE A 292 -23.76 -20.52 -5.93
CA ILE A 292 -24.72 -19.39 -5.86
C ILE A 292 -25.14 -19.09 -4.42
N GLN A 293 -25.35 -20.11 -3.58
CA GLN A 293 -25.73 -19.91 -2.16
C GLN A 293 -24.64 -19.27 -1.28
N ARG A 294 -23.39 -19.20 -1.74
CA ARG A 294 -22.28 -18.53 -1.02
C ARG A 294 -22.24 -17.00 -1.20
N ARG A 295 -23.16 -16.39 -1.96
CA ARG A 295 -23.25 -14.93 -2.12
C ARG A 295 -24.44 -14.37 -1.36
N SER A 296 -24.20 -13.53 -0.35
CA SER A 296 -25.20 -13.00 0.60
C SER A 296 -25.99 -11.77 0.14
N LEU A 297 -26.10 -11.50 -1.17
CA LEU A 297 -26.72 -10.28 -1.71
C LEU A 297 -27.90 -10.58 -2.65
N LEU A 298 -28.91 -11.28 -2.16
CA LEU A 298 -30.22 -11.33 -2.84
C LEU A 298 -31.26 -10.61 -1.98
N ASN A 299 -31.92 -9.63 -2.57
CA ASN A 299 -32.99 -8.89 -1.90
C ASN A 299 -34.26 -9.76 -1.77
N SER A 300 -35.24 -9.30 -0.99
CA SER A 300 -36.42 -10.11 -0.65
C SER A 300 -37.36 -10.41 -1.83
N GLU A 301 -37.29 -9.63 -2.91
CA GLU A 301 -38.10 -9.81 -4.12
C GLU A 301 -37.51 -10.91 -5.01
N GLU A 302 -36.19 -10.92 -5.20
CA GLU A 302 -35.48 -11.96 -5.96
C GLU A 302 -35.64 -13.35 -5.32
N ARG A 303 -35.74 -13.39 -3.99
CA ARG A 303 -35.98 -14.61 -3.23
C ARG A 303 -37.37 -15.21 -3.50
N LYS A 304 -38.39 -14.38 -3.80
CA LYS A 304 -39.76 -14.82 -4.13
C LYS A 304 -39.85 -15.35 -5.57
N VAL A 305 -39.16 -14.73 -6.51
CA VAL A 305 -39.11 -15.20 -7.91
C VAL A 305 -38.41 -16.56 -7.97
N TRP A 306 -37.30 -16.75 -7.26
CA TRP A 306 -36.60 -18.04 -7.19
C TRP A 306 -37.44 -19.15 -6.54
N GLN A 307 -38.21 -18.84 -5.48
CA GLN A 307 -39.11 -19.80 -4.84
C GLN A 307 -40.29 -20.21 -5.73
N GLY A 308 -40.68 -19.38 -6.71
CA GLY A 308 -41.68 -19.71 -7.73
C GLY A 308 -41.22 -20.77 -8.73
N TRP A 309 -39.92 -20.82 -9.05
CA TRP A 309 -39.35 -21.74 -10.05
C TRP A 309 -38.94 -23.11 -9.49
N VAL A 310 -38.68 -23.21 -8.17
CA VAL A 310 -38.24 -24.48 -7.55
C VAL A 310 -39.44 -25.37 -7.14
N ARG A 311 -40.62 -24.80 -6.92
CA ARG A 311 -41.82 -25.55 -6.51
C ARG A 311 -42.39 -26.58 -7.50
N PRO A 312 -42.17 -26.53 -8.83
CA PRO A 312 -42.66 -27.57 -9.74
C PRO A 312 -41.82 -28.86 -9.76
N LEU A 313 -40.58 -28.85 -9.23
CA LEU A 313 -39.64 -29.97 -9.36
C LEU A 313 -39.76 -31.06 -8.27
N CYS A 314 -40.62 -30.85 -7.25
CA CYS A 314 -40.84 -31.82 -6.16
C CYS A 314 -42.23 -32.50 -6.16
N ARG A 315 -42.95 -32.53 -7.29
CA ARG A 315 -44.19 -33.33 -7.45
C ARG A 315 -44.06 -34.37 -8.56
N ARG A 316 -43.28 -35.42 -8.31
CA ARG A 316 -43.46 -36.75 -8.92
C ARG A 316 -42.60 -37.76 -8.16
N GLY A 317 -43.25 -38.61 -7.37
CA GLY A 317 -42.58 -39.63 -6.58
C GLY A 317 -43.36 -40.00 -5.32
N SER A 318 -44.66 -40.24 -5.43
CA SER A 318 -45.46 -40.87 -4.37
C SER A 318 -45.33 -42.38 -4.50
N GLY A 319 -44.66 -43.00 -3.53
CA GLY A 319 -44.68 -44.44 -3.28
C GLY A 319 -44.64 -44.66 -1.77
N LEU A 320 -45.80 -44.97 -1.20
CA LEU A 320 -46.00 -45.39 0.19
C LEU A 320 -45.08 -46.57 0.54
N VAL A 321 -44.46 -46.52 1.74
CA VAL A 321 -44.49 -47.63 2.71
C VAL A 321 -44.46 -47.01 4.12
N ASP A 322 -45.57 -47.16 4.84
CA ASP A 322 -45.68 -47.01 6.29
C ASP A 322 -45.01 -48.21 6.97
N VAL A 323 -44.12 -47.97 7.94
CA VAL A 323 -43.99 -48.82 9.14
C VAL A 323 -43.61 -47.92 10.31
N ALA A 324 -44.55 -47.82 11.25
CA ALA A 324 -44.33 -47.33 12.60
C ALA A 324 -43.56 -48.38 13.42
N ASP A 325 -42.66 -47.94 14.31
CA ASP A 325 -42.68 -48.42 15.69
C ASP A 325 -41.80 -47.55 16.60
N GLU A 326 -42.45 -47.02 17.65
CA GLU A 326 -41.85 -46.51 18.86
C GLU A 326 -41.55 -47.68 19.82
N ASN A 327 -40.53 -47.53 20.65
CA ASN A 327 -40.12 -48.40 21.77
C ASN A 327 -39.25 -49.63 21.45
N ALA A 328 -37.95 -49.49 21.66
CA ALA A 328 -37.15 -50.54 22.28
C ALA A 328 -35.93 -49.94 23.01
N THR A 329 -36.06 -49.83 24.34
CA THR A 329 -34.97 -49.66 25.28
C THR A 329 -34.17 -50.96 25.42
N HIS A 330 -32.85 -50.81 25.60
CA HIS A 330 -31.86 -51.84 25.96
C HIS A 330 -31.68 -53.04 25.00
N ALA A 331 -30.60 -52.98 24.21
CA ALA A 331 -29.85 -54.16 23.81
C ALA A 331 -28.34 -53.89 23.92
N GLN A 332 -27.66 -54.90 24.46
CA GLN A 332 -26.28 -54.94 24.87
C GLN A 332 -25.29 -54.66 23.74
N ALA A 333 -24.11 -54.19 24.16
CA ALA A 333 -22.83 -54.25 23.47
C ALA A 333 -22.72 -55.33 22.37
N THR A 334 -22.89 -54.92 21.12
CA THR A 334 -22.31 -55.58 19.95
C THR A 334 -21.38 -54.62 19.26
N ARG A 335 -20.08 -54.95 19.31
CA ARG A 335 -18.99 -54.36 18.54
C ARG A 335 -19.46 -53.87 17.16
N MET A 336 -19.51 -52.55 16.98
CA MET A 336 -19.42 -51.98 15.64
C MET A 336 -18.00 -52.25 15.11
N ARG A 337 -17.87 -53.31 14.30
CA ARG A 337 -16.71 -53.47 13.41
C ARG A 337 -17.03 -52.73 12.13
N GLY A 338 -16.33 -51.61 11.91
CA GLY A 338 -16.54 -50.79 10.71
C GLY A 338 -15.59 -49.61 10.53
N CYS A 339 -14.79 -49.24 11.54
CA CYS A 339 -13.66 -48.34 11.34
C CYS A 339 -12.39 -49.18 11.18
N ARG A 340 -11.74 -49.15 10.02
CA ARG A 340 -10.34 -49.53 9.94
C ARG A 340 -9.52 -48.26 10.13
N ARG A 341 -8.60 -48.28 11.11
CA ARG A 341 -7.61 -47.21 11.32
C ARG A 341 -6.93 -46.91 9.99
N CYS A 342 -7.17 -45.73 9.44
CA CYS A 342 -6.17 -45.08 8.62
C CYS A 342 -5.04 -44.64 9.58
N SER A 343 -3.79 -44.73 9.15
CA SER A 343 -2.72 -44.02 9.83
C SER A 343 -3.01 -42.53 9.70
N ALA A 344 -3.68 -41.94 10.71
CA ALA A 344 -3.86 -40.49 10.98
C ALA A 344 -5.21 -40.02 11.60
N GLY A 345 -6.03 -40.87 12.24
CA GLY A 345 -6.97 -40.37 13.27
C GLY A 345 -8.17 -39.48 12.84
N LEU A 346 -8.56 -39.41 11.57
CA LEU A 346 -9.87 -38.90 11.15
C LEU A 346 -10.75 -40.03 10.62
N ALA A 347 -12.04 -40.03 10.99
CA ALA A 347 -13.04 -41.00 10.55
C ALA A 347 -13.95 -40.39 9.49
N GLN A 348 -14.01 -41.01 8.31
CA GLN A 348 -15.00 -40.69 7.28
C GLN A 348 -16.11 -41.73 7.30
N VAL A 349 -17.36 -41.29 7.49
CA VAL A 349 -18.55 -42.12 7.36
C VAL A 349 -19.10 -41.97 5.95
N GLN A 350 -18.57 -42.74 4.99
CA GLN A 350 -19.31 -43.11 3.77
C GLN A 350 -18.62 -44.28 3.05
N GLN A 351 -19.41 -45.30 2.68
CA GLN A 351 -18.95 -46.50 2.00
C GLN A 351 -18.57 -46.21 0.54
N GLY A 352 -17.39 -46.65 0.10
CA GLY A 352 -17.21 -47.11 -1.28
C GLY A 352 -16.11 -46.51 -2.16
N VAL A 353 -15.26 -45.58 -1.69
CA VAL A 353 -14.19 -45.01 -2.55
C VAL A 353 -12.84 -44.94 -1.81
N TRP A 354 -11.77 -45.44 -2.44
CA TRP A 354 -10.40 -45.32 -1.95
C TRP A 354 -9.88 -43.90 -2.20
N ALA A 355 -9.58 -43.15 -1.13
CA ALA A 355 -8.85 -41.88 -1.19
C ALA A 355 -7.74 -41.87 -0.12
N PRO A 356 -6.52 -41.43 -0.44
CA PRO A 356 -5.42 -41.34 0.52
C PRO A 356 -5.70 -40.25 1.57
N CYS A 357 -5.61 -40.61 2.85
CA CYS A 357 -5.77 -39.67 3.96
C CYS A 357 -4.54 -38.76 4.06
N ALA A 358 -4.67 -37.50 3.64
CA ALA A 358 -3.62 -36.51 3.83
C ALA A 358 -3.76 -35.86 5.21
N CYS A 359 -2.74 -36.00 6.07
CA CYS A 359 -2.58 -35.08 7.20
C CYS A 359 -2.43 -33.66 6.69
N PRO A 360 -3.00 -32.65 7.38
CA PRO A 360 -2.66 -31.26 7.12
C PRO A 360 -1.13 -31.09 7.15
N GLN A 361 -0.58 -30.29 6.23
CA GLN A 361 0.87 -30.10 6.16
C GLN A 361 1.43 -29.60 7.50
N GLY A 362 2.53 -30.23 7.96
CA GLY A 362 3.18 -29.91 9.23
C GLY A 362 2.63 -30.64 10.46
N TRP A 363 1.64 -31.53 10.29
CA TRP A 363 1.05 -32.30 11.38
C TRP A 363 1.63 -33.71 11.45
N THR A 364 1.74 -34.22 12.67
CA THR A 364 2.05 -35.63 12.92
C THR A 364 0.78 -36.31 13.40
N CYS A 365 0.07 -37.00 12.50
CA CYS A 365 -1.13 -37.73 12.87
C CYS A 365 -0.80 -39.22 13.08
N GLN A 366 -1.18 -39.72 14.24
CA GLN A 366 -1.24 -41.14 14.55
C GLN A 366 -2.70 -41.62 14.44
N PRO A 367 -2.95 -42.94 14.40
CA PRO A 367 -4.32 -43.46 14.26
C PRO A 367 -5.30 -43.05 15.36
N GLU A 368 -4.80 -42.65 16.54
CA GLU A 368 -5.63 -42.26 17.70
C GLU A 368 -5.37 -40.85 18.19
N THR A 369 -4.23 -40.28 17.81
CA THR A 369 -3.80 -38.96 18.28
C THR A 369 -3.35 -38.09 17.12
N MET A 370 -3.59 -36.80 17.24
CA MET A 370 -3.20 -35.84 16.22
C MET A 370 -2.35 -34.76 16.90
N GLN A 371 -1.06 -34.73 16.59
CA GLN A 371 -0.12 -33.75 17.15
C GLN A 371 -0.14 -32.48 16.29
N MET A 372 -0.66 -31.41 16.86
CA MET A 372 -0.64 -30.08 16.29
C MET A 372 0.73 -29.41 16.52
N PRO A 373 1.34 -28.79 15.51
CA PRO A 373 2.60 -28.08 15.67
C PRO A 373 2.45 -26.85 16.57
N GLN A 374 3.56 -26.43 17.18
CA GLN A 374 3.64 -25.18 17.92
C GLN A 374 3.25 -24.00 17.02
N GLY A 375 2.53 -23.03 17.58
CA GLY A 375 2.05 -21.84 16.89
C GLY A 375 0.70 -22.00 16.19
N MET A 376 0.02 -23.14 16.32
CA MET A 376 -1.33 -23.36 15.79
C MET A 376 -2.34 -23.55 16.93
N MET A 377 -3.59 -23.15 16.73
CA MET A 377 -4.71 -23.50 17.61
C MET A 377 -5.99 -23.83 16.82
N PRO A 378 -6.86 -24.72 17.32
CA PRO A 378 -8.20 -24.90 16.77
C PRO A 378 -9.08 -23.69 17.12
N LEU A 379 -9.70 -23.08 16.11
CA LEU A 379 -10.70 -22.00 16.32
C LEU A 379 -12.01 -22.57 16.86
N ASN A 380 -12.35 -23.81 16.48
CA ASN A 380 -13.57 -24.47 16.90
C ASN A 380 -13.30 -25.93 17.28
N LEU A 381 -13.49 -26.26 18.56
CA LEU A 381 -13.36 -27.63 19.06
C LEU A 381 -14.37 -28.59 18.42
N SER A 382 -15.54 -28.11 18.00
CA SER A 382 -16.55 -28.92 17.32
C SER A 382 -16.22 -29.17 15.84
N ASN A 383 -15.32 -28.37 15.26
CA ASN A 383 -14.83 -28.55 13.90
C ASN A 383 -13.31 -28.34 13.84
N PRO A 384 -12.51 -29.36 14.22
CA PRO A 384 -11.05 -29.25 14.31
C PRO A 384 -10.36 -29.00 12.97
N GLY A 385 -11.10 -29.04 11.85
CA GLY A 385 -10.58 -28.67 10.53
C GLY A 385 -10.31 -27.16 10.37
N TRP A 386 -10.78 -26.32 11.30
CA TRP A 386 -10.55 -24.87 11.28
C TRP A 386 -9.44 -24.51 12.27
N LEU A 387 -8.24 -24.43 11.73
CA LEU A 387 -7.02 -24.12 12.47
C LEU A 387 -6.58 -22.72 12.12
N ALA A 388 -5.98 -22.05 13.09
CA ALA A 388 -5.38 -20.75 12.88
C ALA A 388 -4.01 -20.68 13.52
N LYS A 389 -3.09 -20.00 12.85
CA LYS A 389 -1.75 -19.71 13.32
C LYS A 389 -1.78 -18.52 14.28
N CYS A 390 -1.28 -18.74 15.48
CA CYS A 390 -1.25 -17.71 16.51
C CYS A 390 -0.24 -16.61 16.18
N LEU A 391 -0.54 -15.39 16.64
CA LEU A 391 0.28 -14.19 16.38
C LEU A 391 1.71 -14.34 16.89
N SER A 392 1.89 -15.07 17.99
CA SER A 392 3.17 -15.51 18.51
C SER A 392 3.18 -17.03 18.57
N SER A 393 4.23 -17.65 18.02
CA SER A 393 4.36 -19.11 18.04
C SER A 393 4.51 -19.66 19.46
N SER A 394 5.07 -18.87 20.38
CA SER A 394 5.19 -19.24 21.80
C SER A 394 3.86 -19.18 22.55
N ALA A 395 2.90 -18.37 22.08
CA ALA A 395 1.59 -18.23 22.71
C ALA A 395 0.72 -19.50 22.57
N CYS A 396 0.97 -20.30 21.54
CA CYS A 396 0.23 -21.53 21.25
C CYS A 396 1.19 -22.72 21.27
N PRO A 397 1.28 -23.47 22.39
CA PRO A 397 2.23 -24.57 22.52
C PRO A 397 1.95 -25.75 21.58
N GLY A 398 0.81 -25.79 20.89
CA GLY A 398 0.35 -26.98 20.19
C GLY A 398 -0.31 -27.97 21.15
N GLY A 399 -0.41 -29.23 20.75
CA GLY A 399 -0.94 -30.30 21.62
C GLY A 399 -1.36 -31.56 20.86
N GLN A 400 -1.71 -32.61 21.60
CA GLN A 400 -2.25 -33.87 21.09
C GLN A 400 -3.77 -33.92 21.24
N LEU A 401 -4.49 -33.96 20.12
CA LEU A 401 -5.93 -34.28 20.12
C LEU A 401 -6.13 -35.80 20.15
N PRO A 402 -7.12 -36.33 20.90
CA PRO A 402 -8.09 -35.63 21.74
C PRO A 402 -7.63 -35.42 23.20
N GLU A 403 -6.48 -35.95 23.63
CA GLU A 403 -6.05 -35.92 25.04
C GLU A 403 -5.97 -34.50 25.63
N ASP A 404 -5.44 -33.56 24.86
CA ASP A 404 -5.29 -32.17 25.24
C ASP A 404 -6.53 -31.32 24.97
N SER A 405 -7.64 -31.90 24.48
CA SER A 405 -8.90 -31.16 24.28
C SER A 405 -9.48 -30.55 25.57
N LYS A 406 -9.06 -31.08 26.73
CA LYS A 406 -9.44 -30.57 28.06
C LYS A 406 -8.45 -29.55 28.63
N LYS A 407 -7.27 -29.40 28.02
CA LYS A 407 -6.24 -28.43 28.45
C LYS A 407 -6.45 -27.11 27.71
N PRO A 408 -6.08 -25.97 28.31
CA PRO A 408 -6.08 -24.69 27.61
C PRO A 408 -5.07 -24.75 26.45
N TRP A 409 -5.51 -24.34 25.26
CA TRP A 409 -4.68 -24.28 24.04
C TRP A 409 -3.63 -23.17 24.05
N CYS A 410 -3.68 -22.31 25.06
CA CYS A 410 -2.77 -21.19 25.23
C CYS A 410 -1.66 -21.53 26.20
N ALA A 411 -0.46 -21.03 25.93
CA ALA A 411 0.66 -21.11 26.86
C ALA A 411 0.30 -20.42 28.19
N PRO A 412 0.93 -20.82 29.31
CA PRO A 412 0.74 -20.13 30.59
C PRO A 412 0.97 -18.62 30.44
N GLY A 413 0.02 -17.83 30.90
CA GLY A 413 0.05 -16.36 30.74
C GLY A 413 -0.78 -15.83 29.57
N HIS A 414 -1.27 -16.69 28.68
CA HIS A 414 -2.07 -16.33 27.51
C HIS A 414 -3.52 -16.86 27.58
N LEU A 415 -4.45 -16.11 26.99
CA LEU A 415 -5.88 -16.45 26.87
C LEU A 415 -6.50 -15.79 25.62
N GLY A 416 -7.77 -16.09 25.35
CA GLY A 416 -8.56 -15.44 24.30
C GLY A 416 -8.27 -15.97 22.89
N PRO A 417 -8.83 -15.31 21.84
CA PRO A 417 -8.64 -15.75 20.47
C PRO A 417 -7.17 -15.62 20.06
N LEU A 418 -6.65 -16.66 19.40
CA LEU A 418 -5.24 -16.80 19.02
C LEU A 418 -4.25 -16.62 20.18
N CYS A 419 -4.71 -16.81 21.43
CA CYS A 419 -3.91 -16.63 22.63
C CYS A 419 -3.28 -15.21 22.72
N ALA A 420 -3.96 -14.21 22.15
CA ALA A 420 -3.48 -12.84 22.03
C ALA A 420 -3.65 -12.01 23.32
N VAL A 421 -4.36 -12.51 24.34
CA VAL A 421 -4.67 -11.78 25.57
C VAL A 421 -3.81 -12.31 26.71
N CYS A 422 -3.07 -11.45 27.41
CA CYS A 422 -2.40 -11.84 28.65
C CYS A 422 -3.38 -12.05 29.83
N THR A 423 -3.13 -13.10 30.64
CA THR A 423 -3.85 -13.41 31.89
C THR A 423 -3.48 -12.45 33.02
N ASP A 424 -4.18 -12.55 34.14
CA ASP A 424 -3.79 -11.85 35.36
C ASP A 424 -2.36 -12.22 35.77
N ARG A 425 -1.62 -11.23 36.28
CA ARG A 425 -0.17 -11.32 36.63
C ARG A 425 0.77 -11.51 35.44
N PHE A 426 0.28 -11.32 34.22
CA PHE A 426 1.11 -11.22 33.04
C PHE A 426 0.83 -9.89 32.33
N TYR A 427 1.85 -9.32 31.71
CA TYR A 427 1.74 -8.11 30.91
C TYR A 427 2.19 -8.39 29.49
N HIS A 428 1.66 -7.61 28.54
CA HIS A 428 2.06 -7.71 27.15
C HIS A 428 3.48 -7.15 26.95
N ALA A 429 4.43 -8.00 26.56
CA ALA A 429 5.78 -7.65 26.10
C ALA A 429 5.91 -7.99 24.61
N ASN A 430 6.87 -7.37 23.91
CA ASN A 430 6.96 -7.33 22.44
C ASN A 430 6.49 -8.59 21.67
N ASP A 431 6.88 -9.79 22.12
CA ASP A 431 6.59 -11.06 21.44
C ASP A 431 5.72 -12.04 22.27
N GLY A 432 5.13 -11.61 23.39
CA GLY A 432 4.30 -12.48 24.21
C GLY A 432 3.84 -11.90 25.54
N CYS A 433 3.35 -12.77 26.42
CA CYS A 433 2.93 -12.39 27.76
C CYS A 433 4.04 -12.73 28.75
N GLU A 434 4.62 -11.71 29.38
CA GLU A 434 5.65 -11.89 30.41
C GLU A 434 5.03 -11.87 31.80
N LYS A 435 5.52 -12.76 32.68
CA LYS A 435 5.06 -12.81 34.07
C LYS A 435 5.51 -11.54 34.79
N CYS A 436 4.59 -10.88 35.48
CA CYS A 436 4.91 -9.79 36.39
C CYS A 436 5.85 -10.33 37.49
N ALA A 437 7.03 -9.72 37.64
CA ALA A 437 7.94 -10.08 38.71
C ALA A 437 7.27 -9.86 40.07
N GLU A 438 7.50 -10.77 41.02
CA GLU A 438 6.99 -10.61 42.38
C GLU A 438 7.59 -9.33 43.00
N ALA A 439 6.72 -8.52 43.59
CA ALA A 439 6.85 -7.07 43.74
C ALA A 439 8.02 -6.52 44.59
N SER A 440 8.98 -7.32 45.05
CA SER A 440 9.94 -6.84 46.05
C SER A 440 11.08 -5.96 45.50
N ASP A 441 11.57 -6.18 44.28
CA ASP A 441 12.67 -5.38 43.69
C ASP A 441 12.27 -4.57 42.45
N GLN A 442 11.10 -4.86 41.88
CA GLN A 442 10.66 -4.31 40.59
C GLN A 442 10.01 -2.91 40.74
N ASP A 443 9.25 -2.71 41.82
CA ASP A 443 8.53 -1.44 42.08
C ASP A 443 9.51 -0.27 42.25
N GLN A 444 10.72 -0.53 42.76
CA GLN A 444 11.73 0.51 42.90
C GLN A 444 12.25 0.97 41.52
N ARG A 445 12.50 0.06 40.57
CA ARG A 445 13.07 0.39 39.25
C ARG A 445 12.10 1.15 38.34
N SER A 446 10.80 0.83 38.37
CA SER A 446 9.80 1.56 37.56
C SER A 446 9.58 2.98 38.09
N LEU A 447 9.54 3.14 39.41
CA LEU A 447 9.54 4.47 40.05
C LEU A 447 10.79 5.27 39.68
N TRP A 448 11.98 4.66 39.69
CA TRP A 448 13.21 5.32 39.23
C TRP A 448 13.18 5.66 37.75
N ALA A 449 12.57 4.84 36.88
CA ALA A 449 12.46 5.14 35.45
C ALA A 449 11.50 6.32 35.20
N VAL A 450 10.32 6.33 35.84
CA VAL A 450 9.39 7.47 35.77
C VAL A 450 10.01 8.72 36.38
N ALA A 451 10.67 8.60 37.54
CA ALA A 451 11.38 9.71 38.17
C ALA A 451 12.57 10.18 37.32
N ALA A 452 13.25 9.30 36.58
CA ALA A 452 14.31 9.67 35.65
C ALA A 452 13.75 10.39 34.42
N VAL A 453 12.62 9.94 33.84
CA VAL A 453 11.97 10.64 32.72
C VAL A 453 11.43 12.00 33.16
N LEU A 454 10.72 12.07 34.29
CA LEU A 454 10.27 13.33 34.88
C LEU A 454 11.45 14.22 35.31
N GLY A 455 12.54 13.61 35.77
CA GLY A 455 13.79 14.28 36.11
C GLY A 455 14.48 14.88 34.89
N ILE A 456 14.59 14.12 33.79
CA ILE A 456 15.13 14.60 32.51
C ILE A 456 14.24 15.70 31.95
N ALA A 457 12.91 15.52 31.93
CA ALA A 457 11.97 16.54 31.50
C ALA A 457 12.05 17.80 32.38
N GLY A 458 12.20 17.62 33.70
CA GLY A 458 12.41 18.69 34.66
C GLY A 458 13.74 19.42 34.46
N VAL A 459 14.84 18.70 34.20
CA VAL A 459 16.15 19.27 33.88
C VAL A 459 16.09 20.02 32.54
N LEU A 460 15.47 19.45 31.51
CA LEU A 460 15.29 20.12 30.22
C LEU A 460 14.43 21.38 30.37
N ALA A 461 13.36 21.33 31.17
CA ALA A 461 12.53 22.48 31.49
C ALA A 461 13.29 23.53 32.31
N ALA A 462 14.12 23.11 33.27
CA ALA A 462 14.95 24.00 34.08
C ALA A 462 16.07 24.64 33.25
N VAL A 463 16.72 23.89 32.36
CA VAL A 463 17.70 24.41 31.40
C VAL A 463 17.03 25.37 30.43
N ALA A 464 15.86 25.02 29.89
CA ALA A 464 15.09 25.92 29.03
C ALA A 464 14.69 27.20 29.80
N ALA A 465 14.21 27.08 31.03
CA ALA A 465 13.86 28.22 31.88
C ALA A 465 15.09 29.07 32.26
N TRP A 466 16.24 28.45 32.52
CA TRP A 466 17.50 29.15 32.77
C TRP A 466 17.98 29.88 31.52
N LEU A 467 17.97 29.23 30.35
CA LEU A 467 18.30 29.86 29.07
C LEU A 467 17.35 31.02 28.75
N LEU A 468 16.05 30.87 29.03
CA LEU A 468 15.05 31.95 28.88
C LEU A 468 15.27 33.08 29.89
N ARG A 469 15.72 32.77 31.11
CA ARG A 469 16.05 33.76 32.14
C ARG A 469 17.32 34.54 31.78
N GLU A 470 18.37 33.85 31.35
CA GLU A 470 19.60 34.50 30.87
C GLU A 470 19.34 35.34 29.62
N ALA A 471 18.43 34.91 28.74
CA ALA A 471 17.94 35.72 27.62
C ALA A 471 17.28 37.03 28.09
N ALA A 472 16.52 36.99 29.18
CA ALA A 472 15.87 38.18 29.75
C ALA A 472 16.86 39.14 30.45
N VAL A 473 18.05 38.67 30.87
CA VAL A 473 19.05 39.49 31.58
C VAL A 473 19.96 40.28 30.63
N GLY A 474 19.84 40.09 29.31
CA GLY A 474 20.42 40.99 28.30
C GLY A 474 21.95 41.07 28.27
N ARG A 475 22.66 40.15 28.94
CA ARG A 475 24.09 40.28 29.21
C ARG A 475 25.01 39.73 28.11
N TRP A 476 24.46 39.26 26.98
CA TRP A 476 25.22 38.59 25.90
C TRP A 476 24.97 39.25 24.54
N ASN A 477 25.72 40.32 24.23
CA ASN A 477 25.61 41.03 22.97
C ASN A 477 26.21 40.23 21.80
N LYS A 478 25.49 40.18 20.67
CA LYS A 478 25.77 39.48 19.39
C LYS A 478 25.69 37.94 19.38
N ALA A 479 26.33 37.22 20.30
CA ALA A 479 26.28 35.75 20.31
C ALA A 479 24.86 35.21 20.59
N HIS A 480 24.08 35.93 21.42
CA HIS A 480 22.72 35.55 21.77
C HIS A 480 21.72 35.69 20.62
N ALA A 481 21.85 36.74 19.80
CA ALA A 481 21.00 36.92 18.62
C ALA A 481 21.15 35.75 17.63
N ARG A 482 22.40 35.29 17.42
CA ARG A 482 22.68 34.11 16.58
C ARG A 482 22.09 32.84 17.16
N TRP A 483 22.28 32.60 18.46
CA TRP A 483 21.72 31.43 19.14
C TRP A 483 20.19 31.41 19.10
N HIS A 484 19.55 32.55 19.31
CA HIS A 484 18.11 32.67 19.27
C HIS A 484 17.54 32.34 17.88
N VAL A 485 18.18 32.81 16.81
CA VAL A 485 17.80 32.45 15.43
C VAL A 485 17.96 30.94 15.19
N LEU A 486 19.06 30.33 15.65
CA LEU A 486 19.27 28.88 15.54
C LEU A 486 18.21 28.07 16.29
N VAL A 487 17.90 28.43 17.54
CA VAL A 487 16.88 27.76 18.35
C VAL A 487 15.50 27.89 17.72
N GLN A 488 15.16 29.07 17.18
CA GLN A 488 13.89 29.26 16.49
C GLN A 488 13.79 28.43 15.20
N LEU A 489 14.87 28.36 14.41
CA LEU A 489 14.91 27.53 13.22
C LEU A 489 14.79 26.04 13.57
N ALA A 490 15.55 25.58 14.57
CA ALA A 490 15.50 24.20 15.05
C ALA A 490 14.11 23.84 15.58
N ALA A 491 13.46 24.72 16.35
CA ALA A 491 12.10 24.50 16.86
C ALA A 491 11.08 24.37 15.71
N ARG A 492 11.22 25.18 14.64
CA ARG A 492 10.36 25.09 13.46
C ARG A 492 10.59 23.81 12.66
N GLN A 493 11.86 23.43 12.45
CA GLN A 493 12.22 22.18 11.78
C GLN A 493 11.77 20.96 12.57
N ALA A 494 11.89 20.99 13.90
CA ALA A 494 11.48 19.90 14.78
C ALA A 494 9.99 19.54 14.61
N VAL A 495 9.12 20.52 14.35
CA VAL A 495 7.71 20.27 14.05
C VAL A 495 7.51 19.45 12.78
N VAL A 496 8.21 19.79 11.68
CA VAL A 496 8.12 19.05 10.41
C VAL A 496 8.72 17.66 10.55
N LEU A 497 9.87 17.54 11.23
CA LEU A 497 10.51 16.25 11.49
C LEU A 497 9.66 15.34 12.39
N LEU A 498 8.98 15.90 13.39
CA LEU A 498 8.04 15.16 14.23
C LEU A 498 6.87 14.64 13.39
N GLN A 499 6.30 15.47 12.52
CA GLN A 499 5.22 15.04 11.62
C GLN A 499 5.68 13.95 10.65
N LEU A 500 6.90 14.07 10.11
CA LEU A 500 7.52 13.02 9.29
C LEU A 500 7.66 11.72 10.09
N ALA A 501 8.19 11.78 11.31
CA ALA A 501 8.37 10.59 12.16
C ALA A 501 7.03 9.91 12.47
N GLN A 502 5.99 10.70 12.75
CA GLN A 502 4.64 10.19 12.98
C GLN A 502 4.06 9.51 11.73
N LEU A 503 4.18 10.12 10.55
CA LEU A 503 3.71 9.52 9.29
C LEU A 503 4.53 8.30 8.89
N TYR A 504 5.85 8.33 9.11
CA TYR A 504 6.75 7.19 8.90
C TYR A 504 6.32 5.99 9.75
N ALA A 505 5.98 6.23 11.02
CA ALA A 505 5.48 5.20 11.91
C ALA A 505 4.10 4.68 11.49
N VAL A 506 3.22 5.54 10.94
CA VAL A 506 1.93 5.12 10.34
C VAL A 506 2.16 4.16 9.17
N LEU A 507 3.04 4.51 8.24
CA LEU A 507 3.37 3.66 7.09
C LEU A 507 4.02 2.34 7.51
N GLY A 508 5.03 2.41 8.37
CA GLY A 508 5.78 1.24 8.83
C GLY A 508 4.86 0.17 9.42
N THR A 509 3.96 0.57 10.33
CA THR A 509 3.03 -0.39 10.95
C THR A 509 1.90 -0.88 10.06
N SER A 510 1.56 -0.15 8.99
CA SER A 510 0.43 -0.51 8.13
C SER A 510 0.85 -1.34 6.93
N MET A 511 2.07 -1.12 6.41
CA MET A 511 2.62 -1.84 5.27
C MET A 511 3.45 -3.07 5.65
N GLN A 512 3.93 -3.14 6.89
CA GLN A 512 4.48 -4.39 7.40
C GLN A 512 3.32 -5.37 7.59
N GLY A 513 3.18 -6.31 6.64
CA GLY A 513 2.30 -7.47 6.80
C GLY A 513 2.62 -8.25 8.08
N PRO A 514 1.82 -9.26 8.45
CA PRO A 514 2.08 -10.08 9.64
C PRO A 514 3.48 -10.72 9.56
N VAL A 515 4.48 -10.09 10.18
CA VAL A 515 5.89 -10.49 10.06
C VAL A 515 6.13 -11.73 10.91
N THR A 516 6.36 -12.88 10.28
CA THR A 516 6.60 -14.16 10.96
C THR A 516 8.06 -14.36 11.43
N ASN A 517 8.96 -13.38 11.30
CA ASN A 517 10.34 -13.44 11.81
C ASN A 517 10.74 -12.10 12.48
N GLN A 518 10.60 -12.03 13.80
CA GLN A 518 10.63 -10.80 14.61
C GLN A 518 12.04 -10.29 15.02
N GLY A 519 13.07 -11.14 15.04
CA GLY A 519 14.29 -10.84 15.79
C GLY A 519 15.10 -9.60 15.39
N SER A 520 15.06 -9.16 14.12
CA SER A 520 15.89 -8.02 13.65
C SER A 520 15.18 -6.66 13.62
N ARG A 521 13.86 -6.62 13.86
CA ARG A 521 13.01 -5.42 13.64
C ARG A 521 12.46 -4.77 14.92
N GLU A 522 12.83 -5.28 16.08
CA GLU A 522 12.22 -4.90 17.37
C GLU A 522 12.45 -3.43 17.76
N TRP A 523 13.67 -2.91 17.53
CA TRP A 523 14.00 -1.52 17.87
C TRP A 523 13.26 -0.50 16.99
N GLU A 524 13.04 -0.81 15.70
CA GLU A 524 12.33 0.08 14.78
C GLU A 524 10.87 0.23 15.20
N ARG A 525 10.23 -0.87 15.59
CA ARG A 525 8.85 -0.86 16.08
C ARG A 525 8.73 -0.02 17.36
N THR A 526 9.64 -0.24 18.31
CA THR A 526 9.69 0.50 19.58
C THR A 526 9.87 2.01 19.33
N TYR A 527 10.76 2.36 18.39
CA TYR A 527 10.98 3.75 17.97
C TYR A 527 9.74 4.35 17.29
N MET A 528 9.13 3.63 16.34
CA MET A 528 7.91 4.04 15.63
C MET A 528 6.77 4.32 16.61
N ASP A 529 6.58 3.46 17.60
CA ASP A 529 5.56 3.65 18.62
C ASP A 529 5.84 4.88 19.50
N PHE A 530 7.12 5.24 19.69
CA PHE A 530 7.53 6.38 20.51
C PHE A 530 7.27 7.70 19.81
N THR A 531 7.59 7.74 18.52
CA THR A 531 7.37 8.95 17.71
C THR A 531 5.90 9.35 17.58
N GLN A 532 4.97 8.42 17.79
CA GLN A 532 3.53 8.72 17.77
C GLN A 532 3.03 9.40 19.06
N LEU A 533 3.86 9.49 20.09
CA LEU A 533 3.53 10.10 21.39
C LEU A 533 2.24 9.51 21.97
N THR A 534 2.10 8.17 21.92
CA THR A 534 0.88 7.47 22.32
C THR A 534 0.91 7.11 23.80
N LEU A 535 -0.27 7.06 24.44
CA LEU A 535 -0.37 6.66 25.85
C LEU A 535 0.04 5.19 26.06
N ALA A 536 0.02 4.38 25.00
CA ALA A 536 0.42 2.97 25.04
C ALA A 536 1.84 2.81 25.58
N GLN A 537 2.76 3.72 25.24
CA GLN A 537 4.13 3.63 25.72
C GLN A 537 4.29 3.99 27.19
N VAL A 538 3.51 4.96 27.67
CA VAL A 538 3.48 5.28 29.11
C VAL A 538 2.94 4.07 29.87
N LYS A 539 1.92 3.39 29.33
CA LYS A 539 1.39 2.13 29.88
C LYS A 539 2.47 1.05 29.98
N ASP A 540 3.23 0.85 28.90
CA ASP A 540 4.28 -0.19 28.83
C ASP A 540 5.46 0.16 29.75
N ALA A 541 5.86 1.43 29.82
CA ALA A 541 6.94 1.90 30.69
C ALA A 541 6.62 1.74 32.18
N VAL A 542 5.36 2.01 32.57
CA VAL A 542 4.90 1.88 33.97
C VAL A 542 4.48 0.44 34.29
N ARG A 543 4.39 -0.45 33.28
CA ARG A 543 3.86 -1.82 33.42
C ARG A 543 2.53 -1.84 34.17
N ALA A 544 1.63 -0.91 33.83
CA ALA A 544 0.38 -0.70 34.54
C ALA A 544 -0.47 -2.00 34.62
N GLU A 545 -0.34 -2.90 33.65
CA GLU A 545 -1.02 -4.21 33.63
C GLU A 545 -0.60 -5.14 34.80
N CYS A 546 0.54 -4.90 35.43
CA CYS A 546 0.98 -5.66 36.61
C CYS A 546 0.40 -5.13 37.92
N GLN A 547 0.08 -3.83 37.99
CA GLN A 547 -0.43 -3.19 39.21
C GLN A 547 -1.96 -3.23 39.31
N TRP A 548 -2.64 -3.24 38.17
CA TRP A 548 -4.11 -3.29 38.09
C TRP A 548 -4.58 -4.46 37.22
N HIS A 549 -5.88 -4.74 37.23
CA HIS A 549 -6.45 -5.79 36.39
C HIS A 549 -6.16 -5.52 34.90
N GLY A 550 -5.31 -6.36 34.28
CA GLY A 550 -4.75 -6.15 32.95
C GLY A 550 -5.79 -5.85 31.85
N PRO A 551 -6.92 -6.59 31.75
CA PRO A 551 -8.01 -6.25 30.83
C PRO A 551 -8.55 -4.83 31.00
N SER A 552 -8.75 -4.36 32.23
CA SER A 552 -9.24 -3.00 32.51
C SER A 552 -8.22 -1.94 32.12
N VAL A 553 -6.93 -2.18 32.36
CA VAL A 553 -5.84 -1.27 31.94
C VAL A 553 -5.78 -1.17 30.43
N ARG A 554 -5.88 -2.30 29.71
CA ARG A 554 -5.91 -2.32 28.24
C ARG A 554 -7.11 -1.56 27.71
N LEU A 555 -8.30 -1.82 28.23
CA LEU A 555 -9.51 -1.08 27.86
C LEU A 555 -9.35 0.42 28.12
N ALA A 556 -8.92 0.81 29.33
CA ALA A 556 -8.72 2.20 29.69
C ALA A 556 -7.67 2.87 28.80
N SER A 557 -6.54 2.22 28.52
CA SER A 557 -5.49 2.76 27.64
C SER A 557 -5.93 2.89 26.18
N ALA A 558 -6.66 1.91 25.66
CA ALA A 558 -7.21 1.93 24.30
C ALA A 558 -8.22 3.07 24.13
N LEU A 559 -9.07 3.33 25.13
CA LEU A 559 -10.03 4.44 25.10
C LEU A 559 -9.37 5.80 25.38
N ALA A 560 -8.40 5.85 26.31
CA ALA A 560 -7.74 7.09 26.68
C ALA A 560 -6.81 7.60 25.58
N SER A 561 -6.15 6.73 24.80
CA SER A 561 -5.18 7.16 23.79
C SER A 561 -5.76 8.09 22.70
N PRO A 562 -6.92 7.80 22.07
CA PRO A 562 -7.54 8.72 21.11
C PRO A 562 -8.31 9.87 21.78
N VAL A 563 -8.70 9.73 23.05
CA VAL A 563 -9.44 10.76 23.79
C VAL A 563 -8.51 11.82 24.39
N ALA A 564 -7.28 11.45 24.76
CA ALA A 564 -6.35 12.32 25.45
C ALA A 564 -6.06 13.64 24.69
N PRO A 565 -5.81 13.65 23.36
CA PRO A 565 -5.61 14.92 22.67
C PRO A 565 -6.88 15.75 22.59
N VAL A 566 -8.07 15.13 22.52
CA VAL A 566 -9.36 15.84 22.59
C VAL A 566 -9.53 16.50 23.96
N VAL A 567 -9.23 15.79 25.04
CA VAL A 567 -9.25 16.34 26.41
C VAL A 567 -8.25 17.48 26.57
N LEU A 568 -7.04 17.36 26.01
CA LEU A 568 -6.05 18.44 26.00
C LEU A 568 -6.56 19.66 25.22
N LEU A 569 -7.26 19.47 24.10
CA LEU A 569 -7.89 20.57 23.35
C LEU A 569 -9.04 21.21 24.14
N LEU A 570 -9.83 20.43 24.86
CA LEU A 570 -10.85 20.95 25.78
C LEU A 570 -10.20 21.74 26.93
N ALA A 571 -9.11 21.25 27.50
CA ALA A 571 -8.33 21.97 28.52
C ALA A 571 -7.69 23.26 27.97
N CYS A 572 -7.25 23.26 26.71
CA CYS A 572 -6.80 24.49 26.04
C CYS A 572 -7.97 25.46 25.81
N SER A 573 -9.17 24.93 25.53
CA SER A 573 -10.38 25.74 25.39
C SER A 573 -10.81 26.35 26.72
N THR A 574 -10.70 25.63 27.84
CA THR A 574 -10.93 26.21 29.17
C THR A 574 -9.84 27.21 29.55
N LEU A 575 -8.58 26.95 29.18
CA LEU A 575 -7.50 27.93 29.34
C LEU A 575 -7.79 29.22 28.56
N GLU A 576 -8.38 29.13 27.36
CA GLU A 576 -8.77 30.30 26.55
C GLU A 576 -9.84 31.15 27.25
N LEU A 577 -10.74 30.53 28.00
CA LEU A 577 -11.73 31.25 28.83
C LEU A 577 -11.06 32.01 29.99
N LEU A 578 -9.95 31.49 30.53
CA LEU A 578 -9.23 32.08 31.67
C LEU A 578 -8.17 33.12 31.24
N LYS A 579 -7.42 32.81 30.19
CA LYS A 579 -6.34 33.62 29.63
C LYS A 579 -6.52 33.67 28.10
N PRO A 580 -7.20 34.70 27.58
CA PRO A 580 -7.41 34.88 26.16
C PRO A 580 -6.10 34.79 25.38
N SER A 581 -6.14 34.25 24.16
CA SER A 581 -5.03 33.93 23.24
C SER A 581 -4.11 32.77 23.65
N LEU A 582 -3.86 32.56 24.95
CA LEU A 582 -2.96 31.51 25.42
C LEU A 582 -3.55 30.12 25.17
N GLY A 583 -4.87 29.97 25.35
CA GLY A 583 -5.57 28.70 25.14
C GLY A 583 -5.57 28.29 23.67
N ALA A 584 -5.90 29.22 22.77
CA ALA A 584 -5.84 28.99 21.33
C ALA A 584 -4.39 28.67 20.86
N SER A 585 -3.38 29.42 21.31
CA SER A 585 -1.97 29.11 20.98
C SER A 585 -1.56 27.70 21.45
N SER A 586 -1.94 27.33 22.67
CA SER A 586 -1.69 26.01 23.22
C SER A 586 -2.43 24.91 22.46
N ALA A 587 -3.68 25.18 22.04
CA ALA A 587 -4.48 24.25 21.25
C ALA A 587 -3.81 23.92 19.91
N PHE A 588 -3.25 24.91 19.20
CA PHE A 588 -2.51 24.64 17.96
C PHE A 588 -1.21 23.86 18.18
N LYS A 589 -0.51 24.10 19.28
CA LYS A 589 0.69 23.33 19.66
C LYS A 589 0.33 21.86 19.93
N VAL A 590 -0.70 21.63 20.73
CA VAL A 590 -1.26 20.29 21.00
C VAL A 590 -1.71 19.63 19.70
N LEU A 591 -2.44 20.35 18.85
CA LEU A 591 -2.90 19.85 17.56
C LEU A 591 -1.73 19.49 16.61
N THR A 592 -0.65 20.26 16.66
CA THR A 592 0.53 19.98 15.86
C THR A 592 1.24 18.71 16.32
N MET A 593 1.34 18.50 17.64
CA MET A 593 2.05 17.37 18.24
C MET A 593 1.24 16.07 18.26
N PHE A 594 -0.06 16.11 18.53
CA PHE A 594 -0.84 14.90 18.86
C PHE A 594 -1.89 14.51 17.81
N TYR A 595 -2.08 15.29 16.74
CA TYR A 595 -3.14 15.01 15.77
C TYR A 595 -2.98 13.67 15.06
N ILE A 596 -1.78 13.38 14.53
CA ILE A 596 -1.55 12.15 13.74
C ILE A 596 -1.64 10.92 14.65
N GLY A 597 -1.01 10.98 15.82
CA GLY A 597 -1.10 9.93 16.85
C GLY A 597 -2.55 9.70 17.29
N GLY A 598 -3.29 10.75 17.62
CA GLY A 598 -4.70 10.66 18.02
C GLY A 598 -5.62 10.10 16.93
N ALA A 599 -5.49 10.59 15.68
CA ALA A 599 -6.25 10.09 14.54
C ALA A 599 -5.95 8.60 14.26
N ARG A 600 -4.68 8.21 14.32
CA ARG A 600 -4.27 6.82 14.17
C ARG A 600 -4.86 5.93 15.26
N GLN A 601 -4.75 6.32 16.52
CA GLN A 601 -5.30 5.53 17.64
C GLN A 601 -6.82 5.41 17.56
N SER A 602 -7.49 6.45 17.03
CA SER A 602 -8.92 6.38 16.74
C SER A 602 -9.24 5.36 15.64
N SER A 603 -8.39 5.25 14.60
CA SER A 603 -8.54 4.24 13.54
C SER A 603 -8.23 2.82 14.07
N ASP A 604 -7.20 2.68 14.90
CA ASP A 604 -6.78 1.41 15.48
C ASP A 604 -7.87 0.80 16.40
N LEU A 605 -8.79 1.60 16.95
CA LEU A 605 -9.98 1.10 17.68
C LEU A 605 -10.96 0.32 16.79
N PHE A 606 -10.97 0.57 15.49
CA PHE A 606 -11.83 -0.11 14.52
C PHE A 606 -11.12 -1.24 13.78
N ARG A 607 -9.80 -1.36 13.92
CA ARG A 607 -9.03 -2.34 13.18
C ARG A 607 -9.30 -3.74 13.73
N CYS A 608 -9.87 -4.55 12.85
CA CYS A 608 -10.11 -5.97 13.06
C CYS A 608 -8.92 -6.79 12.59
N GLN A 609 -8.43 -7.67 13.46
CA GLN A 609 -7.59 -8.79 13.04
C GLN A 609 -8.50 -9.80 12.33
N ARG A 610 -8.49 -9.76 10.99
CA ARG A 610 -9.33 -10.63 10.13
C ARG A 610 -8.59 -11.87 9.63
N VAL A 611 -7.27 -11.85 9.69
CA VAL A 611 -6.41 -12.96 9.27
C VAL A 611 -5.57 -13.41 10.45
N ASP A 612 -5.16 -14.66 10.46
CA ASP A 612 -4.24 -15.20 11.45
C ASP A 612 -2.77 -14.85 11.10
N ALA A 613 -1.80 -15.43 11.80
CA ALA A 613 -0.37 -15.22 11.49
C ALA A 613 0.13 -15.96 10.23
N GLY A 614 -0.70 -16.83 9.65
CA GLY A 614 -0.47 -17.54 8.40
C GLY A 614 -1.07 -16.81 7.19
N GLY A 615 -1.92 -15.80 7.41
CA GLY A 615 -2.67 -15.10 6.39
C GLY A 615 -4.06 -15.71 6.12
N ASP A 616 -4.45 -16.74 6.87
CA ASP A 616 -5.75 -17.40 6.71
C ASP A 616 -6.87 -16.57 7.37
N PRO A 617 -8.04 -16.45 6.74
CA PRO A 617 -9.14 -15.64 7.25
C PRO A 617 -9.79 -16.26 8.50
N LEU A 618 -9.99 -15.44 9.54
CA LEU A 618 -10.60 -15.85 10.81
C LEU A 618 -12.13 -15.91 10.78
N GLY A 619 -12.79 -15.28 9.79
CA GLY A 619 -14.26 -15.23 9.73
C GLY A 619 -14.88 -14.61 10.98
N ASP A 620 -15.81 -15.32 11.61
CA ASP A 620 -16.52 -14.88 12.83
C ASP A 620 -15.59 -14.78 14.06
N TYR A 621 -14.41 -15.40 14.00
CA TYR A 621 -13.38 -15.34 15.04
C TYR A 621 -12.49 -14.10 14.94
N ALA A 622 -12.76 -13.19 13.99
CA ALA A 622 -12.07 -11.91 13.91
C ALA A 622 -12.31 -11.08 15.19
N PHE A 623 -11.27 -10.40 15.67
CA PHE A 623 -11.30 -9.63 16.91
C PHE A 623 -10.63 -8.27 16.76
N LEU A 624 -10.93 -7.33 17.65
CA LEU A 624 -10.31 -6.00 17.62
C LEU A 624 -8.84 -6.09 18.00
N GLN A 625 -7.95 -5.52 17.17
CA GLN A 625 -6.50 -5.68 17.33
C GLN A 625 -5.99 -5.10 18.66
N LYS A 626 -6.53 -3.94 19.10
CA LYS A 626 -6.19 -3.32 20.39
C LYS A 626 -6.91 -3.94 21.58
N LEU A 627 -8.03 -4.63 21.35
CA LEU A 627 -8.86 -5.24 22.39
C LEU A 627 -9.29 -6.65 21.96
N PRO A 628 -8.36 -7.64 21.97
CA PRO A 628 -8.62 -8.95 21.40
C PRO A 628 -9.71 -9.76 22.12
N SER A 629 -10.14 -9.32 23.31
CA SER A 629 -11.28 -9.89 24.02
C SER A 629 -12.64 -9.59 23.38
N ILE A 630 -12.71 -8.65 22.43
CA ILE A 630 -13.93 -8.23 21.76
C ILE A 630 -13.89 -8.73 20.32
N SER A 631 -14.85 -9.59 19.94
CA SER A 631 -15.02 -10.01 18.54
C SER A 631 -15.48 -8.83 17.69
N CYS A 632 -15.05 -8.80 16.43
CA CYS A 632 -15.48 -7.79 15.46
C CYS A 632 -16.96 -7.88 15.09
N SER A 633 -17.60 -9.03 15.36
CA SER A 633 -19.04 -9.23 15.20
C SER A 633 -19.82 -9.01 16.50
N ASP A 634 -19.14 -8.72 17.60
CA ASP A 634 -19.75 -8.60 18.92
C ASP A 634 -20.63 -7.35 19.03
N ASN A 635 -21.87 -7.55 19.47
CA ASN A 635 -22.83 -6.49 19.75
C ASN A 635 -22.98 -6.20 21.25
N SER A 636 -22.05 -6.70 22.08
CA SER A 636 -22.02 -6.46 23.52
C SER A 636 -22.03 -4.97 23.85
N GLY A 637 -22.49 -4.63 25.05
CA GLY A 637 -22.47 -3.24 25.53
C GLY A 637 -21.07 -2.64 25.47
N MET A 638 -20.04 -3.43 25.81
CA MET A 638 -18.64 -2.98 25.76
C MET A 638 -18.17 -2.69 24.33
N ALA A 639 -18.47 -3.57 23.36
CA ALA A 639 -18.18 -3.32 21.95
C ALA A 639 -18.84 -2.02 21.46
N ARG A 640 -20.12 -1.80 21.79
CA ARG A 640 -20.84 -0.56 21.47
C ARG A 640 -20.18 0.69 22.07
N TRP A 641 -19.69 0.61 23.30
CA TRP A 641 -18.94 1.72 23.92
C TRP A 641 -17.63 2.02 23.20
N VAL A 642 -16.83 0.99 22.89
CA VAL A 642 -15.56 1.15 22.15
C VAL A 642 -15.81 1.76 20.77
N HIS A 643 -16.82 1.27 20.04
CA HIS A 643 -17.23 1.84 18.76
C HIS A 643 -17.72 3.28 18.89
N ALA A 644 -18.54 3.59 19.90
CA ALA A 644 -19.02 4.95 20.12
C ALA A 644 -17.86 5.92 20.42
N THR A 645 -16.90 5.52 21.25
CA THR A 645 -15.69 6.31 21.52
C THR A 645 -14.87 6.51 20.25
N GLY A 646 -14.58 5.43 19.51
CA GLY A 646 -13.85 5.50 18.25
C GLY A 646 -14.54 6.41 17.22
N CYS A 647 -15.88 6.35 17.12
CA CYS A 647 -16.65 7.17 16.17
C CYS A 647 -16.64 8.63 16.59
N GLY A 648 -16.79 8.90 17.90
CA GLY A 648 -16.73 10.24 18.46
C GLY A 648 -15.36 10.89 18.25
N THR A 649 -14.27 10.17 18.51
CA THR A 649 -12.92 10.67 18.26
C THR A 649 -12.64 10.82 16.77
N ALA A 650 -13.06 9.87 15.92
CA ALA A 650 -12.91 9.96 14.47
C ALA A 650 -13.65 11.20 13.91
N LEU A 651 -14.89 11.44 14.35
CA LEU A 651 -15.64 12.65 13.99
C LEU A 651 -14.85 13.92 14.37
N PHE A 652 -14.20 13.92 15.54
CA PHE A 652 -13.41 15.04 15.99
C PHE A 652 -12.18 15.29 15.09
N TYR A 653 -11.42 14.24 14.77
CA TYR A 653 -10.20 14.34 13.94
C TYR A 653 -10.47 14.59 12.46
N VAL A 654 -11.54 14.01 11.91
CA VAL A 654 -11.85 14.05 10.47
C VAL A 654 -12.72 15.25 10.12
N VAL A 655 -13.61 15.68 11.02
CA VAL A 655 -14.61 16.72 10.71
C VAL A 655 -14.41 17.97 11.55
N ILE A 656 -14.45 17.85 12.89
CA ILE A 656 -14.51 19.04 13.77
C ILE A 656 -13.21 19.85 13.70
N ILE A 657 -12.05 19.20 13.85
CA ILE A 657 -10.76 19.88 13.78
C ILE A 657 -10.54 20.53 12.39
N PRO A 658 -10.70 19.81 11.26
CA PRO A 658 -10.53 20.43 9.95
C PRO A 658 -11.54 21.56 9.69
N ALA A 659 -12.79 21.44 10.14
CA ALA A 659 -13.78 22.52 10.04
C ALA A 659 -13.38 23.76 10.87
N ALA A 660 -12.81 23.57 12.07
CA ALA A 660 -12.29 24.67 12.87
C ALA A 660 -11.10 25.38 12.20
N LEU A 661 -10.18 24.62 11.58
CA LEU A 661 -9.07 25.17 10.78
C LEU A 661 -9.58 25.90 9.54
N LEU A 662 -10.59 25.37 8.86
CA LEU A 662 -11.21 26.02 7.71
C LEU A 662 -11.91 27.32 8.11
N TYR A 663 -12.63 27.33 9.25
CA TYR A 663 -13.23 28.54 9.80
C TYR A 663 -12.19 29.62 10.08
N LEU A 664 -11.06 29.25 10.70
CA LEU A 664 -9.94 30.15 10.93
C LEU A 664 -9.40 30.72 9.62
N PHE A 665 -9.23 29.88 8.60
CA PHE A 665 -8.79 30.30 7.27
C PHE A 665 -9.76 31.29 6.63
N VAL A 666 -11.08 31.03 6.66
CA VAL A 666 -12.09 31.93 6.10
C VAL A 666 -12.06 33.28 6.82
N ARG A 667 -12.01 33.26 8.16
CA ARG A 667 -11.96 34.48 8.99
C ARG A 667 -10.71 35.30 8.69
N GLN A 668 -9.57 34.64 8.59
CA GLN A 668 -8.31 35.25 8.24
C GLN A 668 -8.35 35.86 6.82
N HIS A 669 -8.96 35.19 5.85
CA HIS A 669 -9.10 35.73 4.49
C HIS A 669 -9.96 37.00 4.46
N VAL A 670 -11.01 37.08 5.29
CA VAL A 670 -11.82 38.32 5.45
C VAL A 670 -10.97 39.45 6.00
N VAL A 671 -10.18 39.17 7.03
CA VAL A 671 -9.28 40.14 7.68
C VAL A 671 -8.17 40.65 6.75
N LEU A 672 -7.65 39.79 5.87
CA LEU A 672 -6.56 40.15 4.95
C LEU A 672 -7.04 40.79 3.64
N LYS A 673 -8.36 41.01 3.44
CA LYS A 673 -8.84 41.71 2.23
C LYS A 673 -8.17 43.09 1.99
N PRO A 674 -7.91 43.92 3.02
CA PRO A 674 -7.29 45.23 2.83
C PRO A 674 -5.85 45.20 2.32
N SER A 675 -5.09 44.12 2.55
CA SER A 675 -3.66 44.08 2.15
C SER A 675 -3.43 44.11 0.63
N LYS A 676 -4.48 43.90 -0.18
CA LYS A 676 -4.39 43.82 -1.65
C LYS A 676 -4.52 45.17 -2.35
N THR A 677 -4.69 46.28 -1.63
CA THR A 677 -4.96 47.60 -2.23
C THR A 677 -3.71 48.41 -2.56
N VAL A 678 -2.54 48.00 -2.07
CA VAL A 678 -1.31 48.79 -2.14
C VAL A 678 -0.21 48.01 -2.86
N THR A 679 0.48 48.70 -3.79
CA THR A 679 1.72 48.22 -4.39
C THR A 679 2.84 49.20 -4.09
N ALA A 680 4.09 48.77 -4.05
CA ALA A 680 5.22 49.68 -3.90
C ALA A 680 6.11 49.63 -5.14
N VAL A 681 6.65 50.79 -5.50
CA VAL A 681 7.63 50.95 -6.56
C VAL A 681 8.90 51.52 -5.93
N ALA A 682 10.03 50.84 -6.15
CA ALA A 682 11.35 51.32 -5.79
C ALA A 682 12.01 51.94 -7.02
N GLU A 683 12.40 53.20 -6.92
CA GLU A 683 13.06 53.94 -7.99
C GLU A 683 14.47 54.34 -7.55
N LYS A 684 15.47 54.12 -8.41
CA LYS A 684 16.87 54.50 -8.12
C LYS A 684 17.01 56.01 -8.29
N SER A 685 17.31 56.71 -7.19
CA SER A 685 17.65 58.13 -7.17
C SER A 685 19.16 58.34 -7.19
N LYS A 686 19.63 59.56 -7.46
CA LYS A 686 21.06 59.92 -7.39
C LYS A 686 21.66 59.72 -5.99
N ALA A 687 20.84 59.90 -4.95
CA ALA A 687 21.28 59.84 -3.55
C ALA A 687 21.06 58.46 -2.89
N GLY A 688 20.38 57.52 -3.56
CA GLY A 688 19.98 56.26 -2.96
C GLY A 688 18.74 55.68 -3.63
N TRP A 689 17.99 54.84 -2.90
CA TRP A 689 16.75 54.26 -3.39
C TRP A 689 15.55 54.97 -2.79
N LEU A 690 14.56 55.28 -3.62
CA LEU A 690 13.32 55.93 -3.21
C LEU A 690 12.16 54.95 -3.39
N VAL A 691 11.56 54.52 -2.30
CA VAL A 691 10.38 53.65 -2.33
C VAL A 691 9.13 54.50 -2.14
N ARG A 692 8.16 54.31 -3.04
CA ARG A 692 6.85 54.97 -2.99
C ARG A 692 5.74 53.92 -3.02
N LEU A 693 4.68 54.14 -2.25
CA LEU A 693 3.46 53.38 -2.38
C LEU A 693 2.63 53.93 -3.55
N GLN A 694 2.15 53.04 -4.40
CA GLN A 694 1.22 53.33 -5.47
C GLN A 694 -0.09 52.59 -5.16
N PRO A 695 -1.17 53.30 -4.81
CA PRO A 695 -2.44 52.68 -4.53
C PRO A 695 -3.05 52.14 -5.84
N LEU A 696 -3.65 50.94 -5.80
CA LEU A 696 -4.32 50.33 -6.96
C LEU A 696 -5.68 50.97 -7.26
N ARG A 697 -6.23 51.73 -6.31
CA ARG A 697 -7.45 52.53 -6.45
C ARG A 697 -7.20 53.90 -5.82
N GLU A 698 -7.64 54.96 -6.50
CA GLU A 698 -7.71 56.30 -5.94
C GLU A 698 -8.65 56.27 -4.73
N ILE A 699 -8.09 56.15 -3.54
CA ILE A 699 -8.80 56.34 -2.27
C ILE A 699 -8.38 57.73 -1.81
N GLU A 700 -9.32 58.67 -1.85
CA GLU A 700 -9.09 60.03 -1.34
C GLU A 700 -9.02 59.98 0.19
N GLY A 701 -7.81 60.08 0.74
CA GLY A 701 -7.54 60.23 2.17
C GLY A 701 -6.20 59.65 2.59
N GLU A 702 -5.38 60.45 3.29
CA GLU A 702 -4.17 59.95 3.94
C GLU A 702 -4.57 58.97 5.04
N HIS A 703 -4.27 57.69 4.85
CA HIS A 703 -4.52 56.70 5.88
C HIS A 703 -3.25 56.54 6.74
N PRO A 704 -3.35 56.61 8.08
CA PRO A 704 -2.20 56.39 8.96
C PRO A 704 -1.57 54.99 8.82
N GLN A 705 -2.21 54.08 8.08
CA GLN A 705 -1.73 52.73 7.75
C GLN A 705 -0.63 52.73 6.67
N ASP A 706 -0.53 53.82 5.89
CA ASP A 706 0.39 53.92 4.75
C ASP A 706 1.86 53.90 5.20
N VAL A 707 2.15 54.34 6.42
CA VAL A 707 3.53 54.40 6.95
C VAL A 707 4.11 52.99 7.22
N GLU A 708 3.34 52.07 7.80
CA GLU A 708 3.84 50.71 8.07
C GLU A 708 3.98 49.90 6.77
N HIS A 709 3.10 50.12 5.78
CA HIS A 709 3.21 49.49 4.47
C HIS A 709 4.41 50.00 3.69
N LEU A 710 4.66 51.31 3.76
CA LEU A 710 5.83 51.93 3.15
C LEU A 710 7.12 51.40 3.79
N LEU A 711 7.12 51.25 5.12
CA LEU A 711 8.23 50.63 5.85
C LEU A 711 8.45 49.18 5.42
N ALA A 712 7.38 48.38 5.30
CA ALA A 712 7.44 47.00 4.84
C ALA A 712 8.03 46.89 3.42
N ALA A 713 7.63 47.80 2.51
CA ALA A 713 8.16 47.86 1.16
C ALA A 713 9.64 48.24 1.12
N ALA A 714 10.05 49.25 1.90
CA ALA A 714 11.45 49.66 2.02
C ALA A 714 12.30 48.49 2.54
N VAL A 715 11.88 47.85 3.64
CA VAL A 715 12.60 46.71 4.23
C VAL A 715 12.69 45.52 3.29
N ALA A 716 11.61 45.22 2.55
CA ALA A 716 11.62 44.16 1.55
C ALA A 716 12.63 44.43 0.41
N HIS A 717 12.84 45.69 0.04
CA HIS A 717 13.86 46.07 -0.94
C HIS A 717 15.26 45.99 -0.34
N MET A 718 15.47 46.52 0.88
CA MET A 718 16.74 46.43 1.59
C MET A 718 17.22 44.97 1.71
N ALA A 719 16.34 44.07 2.16
CA ALA A 719 16.70 42.66 2.40
C ALA A 719 17.06 41.85 1.14
N VAL A 720 16.75 42.36 -0.06
CA VAL A 720 17.03 41.70 -1.34
C VAL A 720 18.16 42.38 -2.09
N ALA A 721 18.21 43.71 -2.09
CA ALA A 721 19.07 44.49 -2.98
C ALA A 721 20.25 45.16 -2.28
N LEU A 722 20.21 45.35 -0.96
CA LEU A 722 21.24 46.09 -0.22
C LEU A 722 21.97 45.17 0.77
N HIS A 723 23.23 45.50 1.04
CA HIS A 723 24.07 44.83 2.04
C HIS A 723 24.82 45.88 2.85
N GLY A 724 25.17 45.56 4.10
CA GLY A 724 25.87 46.46 5.00
C GLY A 724 24.96 47.48 5.69
N GLU A 725 25.53 48.63 6.03
CA GLU A 725 24.83 49.67 6.79
C GLU A 725 23.96 50.55 5.87
N VAL A 726 22.65 50.55 6.14
CA VAL A 726 21.65 51.30 5.39
C VAL A 726 20.97 52.31 6.31
N ARG A 727 21.01 53.58 5.91
CA ARG A 727 20.25 54.66 6.54
C ARG A 727 18.87 54.75 5.90
N LEU A 728 17.84 54.62 6.72
CA LEU A 728 16.44 54.72 6.33
C LEU A 728 15.85 56.03 6.85
N GLN A 729 15.17 56.77 5.98
CA GLN A 729 14.45 57.99 6.34
C GLN A 729 13.07 58.00 5.69
N LEU A 730 12.04 58.44 6.41
CA LEU A 730 10.70 58.67 5.84
C LEU A 730 10.52 60.17 5.58
N LEU A 731 10.25 60.54 4.32
CA LEU A 731 10.08 61.92 3.87
C LEU A 731 8.82 62.04 3.01
N ASN A 732 7.84 62.84 3.44
CA ASN A 732 6.63 63.16 2.66
C ASN A 732 5.95 61.94 2.00
N GLY A 733 5.69 60.88 2.78
CA GLY A 733 5.06 59.65 2.28
C GLY A 733 5.96 58.76 1.40
N LYS A 734 7.28 58.98 1.43
CA LYS A 734 8.29 58.19 0.70
C LYS A 734 9.35 57.68 1.67
N ALA A 735 9.91 56.51 1.39
CA ALA A 735 11.03 55.98 2.14
C ALA A 735 12.30 56.14 1.31
N GLU A 736 13.26 56.92 1.81
CA GLU A 736 14.58 57.08 1.22
C GLU A 736 15.58 56.17 1.94
N MET A 737 16.35 55.41 1.16
CA MET A 737 17.36 54.47 1.66
C MET A 737 18.73 54.84 1.09
N ARG A 738 19.70 55.10 1.96
CA ARG A 738 21.08 55.47 1.61
C ARG A 738 22.05 54.43 2.16
N THR A 739 22.94 53.91 1.32
CA THR A 739 24.01 53.00 1.76
C THR A 739 25.23 53.81 2.20
N ALA A 740 25.81 53.49 3.35
CA ALA A 740 27.02 54.20 3.84
C ALA A 740 28.25 53.92 2.96
N ASP A 741 28.29 52.76 2.30
CA ASP A 741 29.37 52.34 1.42
C ASP A 741 28.90 52.27 -0.04
N VAL A 742 29.47 53.10 -0.92
CA VAL A 742 29.12 53.16 -2.35
C VAL A 742 29.84 52.07 -3.16
N SER A 743 30.84 51.42 -2.56
CA SER A 743 31.81 50.58 -3.27
C SER A 743 31.40 49.10 -3.41
N GLY A 744 30.34 48.64 -2.72
CA GLY A 744 29.96 47.22 -2.64
C GLY A 744 28.77 46.78 -3.50
N PHE A 745 28.32 47.57 -4.48
CA PHE A 745 27.12 47.24 -5.26
C PHE A 745 27.38 46.09 -6.24
N LEU A 746 26.92 44.89 -5.91
CA LEU A 746 26.80 43.78 -6.85
C LEU A 746 25.65 44.10 -7.82
N GLU A 747 25.95 44.81 -8.92
CA GLU A 747 25.08 44.85 -10.10
C GLU A 747 24.93 43.42 -10.64
N THR A 748 23.98 42.70 -10.08
CA THR A 748 23.57 41.39 -10.55
C THR A 748 22.58 41.63 -11.69
N ASN A 749 22.89 41.10 -12.88
CA ASN A 749 22.17 41.35 -14.14
C ASN A 749 20.68 40.93 -14.16
N ASP A 750 20.11 40.44 -13.05
CA ASP A 750 18.75 39.92 -13.00
C ASP A 750 17.82 40.77 -12.12
N SER A 751 17.63 42.03 -12.55
CA SER A 751 16.73 42.99 -11.89
C SER A 751 15.28 42.48 -11.76
N THR A 752 14.84 41.63 -12.68
CA THR A 752 13.49 41.04 -12.70
C THR A 752 13.24 40.10 -11.53
N THR A 753 14.15 39.15 -11.25
CA THR A 753 13.96 38.20 -10.15
C THR A 753 14.05 38.88 -8.79
N GLN A 754 14.93 39.87 -8.63
CA GLN A 754 15.01 40.69 -7.42
C GLN A 754 13.73 41.48 -7.19
N THR A 755 13.17 42.09 -8.23
CA THR A 755 11.92 42.85 -8.13
C THR A 755 10.75 41.95 -7.73
N LEU A 756 10.62 40.77 -8.35
CA LEU A 756 9.60 39.79 -7.99
C LEU A 756 9.76 39.29 -6.54
N ARG A 757 10.99 39.03 -6.10
CA ARG A 757 11.28 38.59 -4.73
C ARG A 757 11.00 39.67 -3.71
N SER A 758 11.42 40.91 -3.96
CA SER A 758 11.14 42.07 -3.11
C SER A 758 9.63 42.29 -2.97
N ARG A 759 8.88 42.19 -4.07
CA ARG A 759 7.41 42.25 -4.05
C ARG A 759 6.80 41.15 -3.18
N ALA A 760 7.25 39.90 -3.31
CA ALA A 760 6.75 38.80 -2.50
C ALA A 760 7.02 39.00 -0.98
N ILE A 761 8.22 39.49 -0.63
CA ILE A 761 8.59 39.81 0.76
C ILE A 761 7.77 41.00 1.29
N MET A 762 7.51 42.01 0.47
CA MET A 762 6.65 43.12 0.83
C MET A 762 5.22 42.63 1.12
N GLU A 763 4.63 41.84 0.22
CA GLU A 763 3.29 41.27 0.43
C GLU A 763 3.21 40.46 1.74
N MET A 764 4.25 39.65 2.03
CA MET A 764 4.38 38.95 3.31
C MET A 764 4.38 39.90 4.51
N LEU A 765 5.21 40.94 4.50
CA LEU A 765 5.34 41.87 5.63
C LEU A 765 4.04 42.67 5.84
N VAL A 766 3.41 43.13 4.74
CA VAL A 766 2.13 43.84 4.78
C VAL A 766 1.02 42.95 5.34
N GLU A 767 0.89 41.70 4.87
CA GLU A 767 -0.09 40.75 5.43
C GLU A 767 0.14 40.53 6.93
N ARG A 768 1.40 40.49 7.38
CA ARG A 768 1.73 40.35 8.81
C ARG A 768 1.34 41.58 9.63
N CYS A 769 1.54 42.79 9.11
CA CYS A 769 1.08 44.01 9.76
C CYS A 769 -0.42 43.98 9.98
N GLU A 770 -1.18 43.67 8.92
CA GLU A 770 -2.65 43.57 9.01
C GLU A 770 -3.08 42.46 9.96
N MET A 771 -2.43 41.30 9.89
CA MET A 771 -2.71 40.17 10.78
C MET A 771 -2.42 40.53 12.25
N GLU A 772 -1.34 41.27 12.52
CA GLU A 772 -1.00 41.70 13.87
C GLU A 772 -2.01 42.72 14.41
N ARG A 773 -2.43 43.68 13.60
CA ARG A 773 -3.50 44.63 13.97
C ARG A 773 -4.83 43.92 14.21
N ALA A 774 -5.20 42.99 13.35
CA ALA A 774 -6.41 42.19 13.56
C ALA A 774 -6.30 41.30 14.80
N SER A 775 -5.10 40.80 15.11
CA SER A 775 -4.86 40.00 16.31
C SER A 775 -5.02 40.78 17.61
N THR A 776 -4.84 42.11 17.61
CA THR A 776 -5.14 42.91 18.81
C THR A 776 -6.65 43.10 19.01
N GLN A 777 -7.43 43.02 17.94
CA GLN A 777 -8.90 43.14 17.97
C GLN A 777 -9.60 41.80 18.18
N ASP A 778 -8.99 40.71 17.73
CA ASP A 778 -9.59 39.38 17.67
C ASP A 778 -8.77 38.34 18.43
N ARG A 779 -9.33 37.89 19.55
CA ARG A 779 -8.70 36.92 20.47
C ARG A 779 -8.32 35.61 19.80
N LEU A 780 -9.15 35.13 18.87
CA LEU A 780 -8.91 33.86 18.18
C LEU A 780 -7.70 33.98 17.25
N LEU A 781 -7.61 35.12 16.55
CA LEU A 781 -6.48 35.43 15.67
C LEU A 781 -5.19 35.70 16.45
N ALA A 782 -5.30 36.27 17.65
CA ALA A 782 -4.18 36.40 18.59
C ALA A 782 -3.58 35.05 18.97
N GLY A 783 -4.40 34.07 19.34
CA GLY A 783 -3.92 32.74 19.68
C GLY A 783 -3.39 31.95 18.48
N ALA A 784 -3.93 32.20 17.29
CA ALA A 784 -3.47 31.58 16.04
C ALA A 784 -2.27 32.29 15.39
N LYS A 785 -1.80 33.42 15.95
CA LYS A 785 -0.74 34.26 15.37
C LYS A 785 0.54 33.48 15.01
N GLU A 786 0.99 32.59 15.89
CA GLU A 786 2.19 31.77 15.63
C GLU A 786 2.01 30.82 14.44
N VAL A 787 0.80 30.29 14.23
CA VAL A 787 0.48 29.43 13.07
C VAL A 787 0.49 30.24 11.79
N PHE A 788 -0.13 31.42 11.79
CA PHE A 788 -0.13 32.32 10.63
C PHE A 788 1.28 32.73 10.23
N PHE A 789 2.12 33.06 11.21
CA PHE A 789 3.48 33.56 10.96
C PHE A 789 4.49 32.46 10.56
N LYS A 790 4.09 31.19 10.60
CA LYS A 790 4.84 30.07 10.00
C LYS A 790 4.92 30.18 8.47
N TYR A 791 3.91 30.79 7.86
CA TYR A 791 3.75 30.86 6.40
C TYR A 791 4.37 32.14 5.81
N ALA A 792 4.81 32.04 4.55
CA ALA A 792 5.33 33.16 3.77
C ALA A 792 4.23 34.19 3.54
N LEU A 793 3.08 33.72 3.07
CA LEU A 793 1.87 34.51 3.02
C LEU A 793 0.92 33.92 4.04
N CYS A 794 0.30 34.78 4.85
CA CYS A 794 -0.66 34.31 5.82
C CYS A 794 -1.76 33.52 5.09
N ARG A 795 -2.14 33.90 3.87
CA ARG A 795 -3.15 33.17 3.07
C ARG A 795 -2.80 31.70 2.78
N CYS A 796 -1.57 31.23 2.98
CA CYS A 796 -1.20 29.83 2.75
C CYS A 796 -1.54 28.88 3.92
N VAL A 797 -2.26 29.33 4.95
CA VAL A 797 -2.66 28.52 6.11
C VAL A 797 -3.58 27.35 5.77
N TRP A 798 -4.28 27.41 4.63
CA TRP A 798 -5.01 26.25 4.12
C TRP A 798 -4.12 25.00 3.96
N MET A 799 -2.80 25.17 3.85
CA MET A 799 -1.85 24.06 3.84
C MET A 799 -1.83 23.27 5.16
N GLU A 800 -2.09 23.87 6.32
CA GLU A 800 -2.28 23.10 7.57
C GLU A 800 -3.48 22.18 7.42
N PHE A 801 -4.61 22.69 6.92
CA PHE A 801 -5.82 21.89 6.69
C PHE A 801 -5.55 20.73 5.72
N VAL A 802 -4.90 21.00 4.58
CA VAL A 802 -4.57 19.96 3.59
C VAL A 802 -3.59 18.93 4.15
N GLN A 803 -2.59 19.34 4.93
CA GLN A 803 -1.66 18.41 5.56
C GLN A 803 -2.35 17.50 6.59
N LYS A 804 -3.32 18.02 7.34
CA LYS A 804 -4.12 17.23 8.30
C LYS A 804 -5.05 16.25 7.57
N LEU A 805 -5.70 16.70 6.50
CA LEU A 805 -6.49 15.82 5.63
C LEU A 805 -5.63 14.73 4.97
N LEU A 806 -4.42 15.05 4.54
CA LEU A 806 -3.47 14.08 4.00
C LEU A 806 -3.14 13.00 5.03
N ALA A 807 -2.87 13.38 6.28
CA ALA A 807 -2.59 12.41 7.34
C ALA A 807 -3.77 11.47 7.60
N VAL A 808 -5.01 12.00 7.61
CA VAL A 808 -6.23 11.19 7.71
C VAL A 808 -6.44 10.32 6.47
N GLY A 809 -6.21 10.86 5.28
CA GLY A 809 -6.33 10.15 4.00
C GLY A 809 -5.37 8.97 3.94
N LEU A 810 -4.12 9.16 4.36
CA LEU A 810 -3.14 8.07 4.48
C LEU A 810 -3.63 6.99 5.45
N LEU A 811 -4.13 7.38 6.64
CA LEU A 811 -4.67 6.41 7.61
C LEU A 811 -5.85 5.60 7.05
N ALA A 812 -6.72 6.22 6.25
CA ALA A 812 -7.85 5.54 5.62
C ALA A 812 -7.39 4.57 4.50
N VAL A 813 -6.51 5.05 3.62
CA VAL A 813 -5.96 4.28 2.48
C VAL A 813 -5.18 3.05 2.93
N MET A 814 -4.51 3.10 4.07
CA MET A 814 -3.75 1.98 4.64
C MET A 814 -4.58 0.72 4.92
N SER A 815 -5.91 0.78 4.83
CA SER A 815 -6.79 -0.37 5.00
C SER A 815 -7.19 -1.05 3.67
N THR A 816 -6.75 -0.50 2.54
CA THR A 816 -7.15 -0.95 1.19
C THR A 816 -6.08 -1.86 0.57
N ASP A 817 -6.48 -2.72 -0.36
CA ASP A 817 -5.54 -3.59 -1.08
C ASP A 817 -4.53 -2.79 -1.94
N ASP A 818 -4.94 -1.59 -2.41
CA ASP A 818 -4.12 -0.65 -3.17
C ASP A 818 -3.40 0.39 -2.29
N ALA A 819 -3.22 0.09 -1.00
CA ALA A 819 -2.68 1.01 -0.01
C ALA A 819 -1.37 1.70 -0.47
N LEU A 820 -0.46 0.96 -1.10
CA LEU A 820 0.82 1.51 -1.57
C LEU A 820 0.62 2.58 -2.66
N ASN A 821 -0.10 2.25 -3.74
CA ASN A 821 -0.25 3.14 -4.89
C ASN A 821 -0.97 4.43 -4.50
N LEU A 822 -2.04 4.31 -3.72
CA LEU A 822 -2.80 5.46 -3.23
C LEU A 822 -1.98 6.30 -2.25
N ALA A 823 -1.20 5.68 -1.36
CA ALA A 823 -0.32 6.41 -0.45
C ALA A 823 0.79 7.16 -1.20
N LEU A 824 1.41 6.52 -2.19
CA LEU A 824 2.42 7.17 -3.04
C LEU A 824 1.83 8.35 -3.80
N ALA A 825 0.64 8.19 -4.40
CA ALA A 825 -0.04 9.28 -5.08
C ALA A 825 -0.33 10.46 -4.15
N MET A 826 -0.83 10.20 -2.94
CA MET A 826 -1.10 11.22 -1.93
C MET A 826 0.18 11.93 -1.45
N ILE A 827 1.24 11.18 -1.13
CA ILE A 827 2.50 11.73 -0.62
C ILE A 827 3.23 12.55 -1.69
N LEU A 828 3.35 12.01 -2.91
CA LEU A 828 4.00 12.72 -4.02
C LEU A 828 3.18 13.92 -4.49
N GLY A 829 1.85 13.81 -4.48
CA GLY A 829 0.95 14.94 -4.74
C GLY A 829 1.15 16.07 -3.72
N MET A 830 1.33 15.74 -2.44
CA MET A 830 1.65 16.74 -1.42
C MET A 830 3.05 17.33 -1.61
N ALA A 831 4.06 16.51 -1.94
CA ALA A 831 5.41 17.00 -2.23
C ALA A 831 5.40 18.01 -3.38
N ALA A 832 4.72 17.68 -4.48
CA ALA A 832 4.53 18.58 -5.62
C ALA A 832 3.80 19.87 -5.23
N THR A 833 2.73 19.76 -4.43
CA THR A 833 1.98 20.93 -3.94
C THR A 833 2.86 21.85 -3.10
N ILE A 834 3.67 21.31 -2.18
CA ILE A 834 4.61 22.08 -1.36
C ILE A 834 5.67 22.74 -2.25
N ALA A 835 6.24 22.01 -3.22
CA ALA A 835 7.25 22.53 -4.13
C ALA A 835 6.72 23.69 -5.01
N MET A 836 5.46 23.61 -5.44
CA MET A 836 4.80 24.64 -6.25
C MET A 836 4.35 25.85 -5.43
N VAL A 837 3.70 25.63 -4.28
CA VAL A 837 3.11 26.70 -3.47
C VAL A 837 4.16 27.42 -2.61
N ARG A 838 5.22 26.71 -2.18
CA ARG A 838 6.26 27.17 -1.25
C ARG A 838 5.66 27.91 -0.03
N PRO A 839 4.80 27.24 0.74
CA PRO A 839 3.94 27.93 1.68
C PRO A 839 4.68 28.57 2.86
N TYR A 840 5.83 28.03 3.30
CA TYR A 840 6.55 28.50 4.49
C TYR A 840 7.41 29.73 4.21
N ILE A 841 7.55 30.60 5.21
CA ILE A 841 8.38 31.81 5.11
C ILE A 841 9.84 31.48 4.81
N GLN A 842 10.37 30.47 5.50
CA GLN A 842 11.75 30.05 5.34
C GLN A 842 11.82 29.08 4.16
N PRO A 843 12.59 29.37 3.09
CA PRO A 843 12.76 28.45 1.98
C PRO A 843 13.31 27.09 2.44
N GLN A 844 14.17 27.08 3.46
CA GLN A 844 14.69 25.87 4.09
C GLN A 844 13.56 24.94 4.55
N MET A 845 12.47 25.49 5.10
CA MET A 845 11.33 24.70 5.58
C MET A 845 10.52 24.11 4.42
N ASN A 846 10.38 24.83 3.30
CA ASN A 846 9.73 24.31 2.09
C ASN A 846 10.52 23.13 1.52
N ASP A 847 11.83 23.27 1.41
CA ASP A 847 12.71 22.22 0.91
C ASP A 847 12.71 21.01 1.85
N LEU A 848 12.80 21.26 3.16
CA LEU A 848 12.77 20.20 4.17
C LEU A 848 11.45 19.42 4.11
N HIS A 849 10.31 20.10 4.03
CA HIS A 849 9.01 19.43 3.99
C HIS A 849 8.80 18.68 2.67
N CYS A 850 9.20 19.26 1.53
CA CYS A 850 9.15 18.59 0.24
C CYS A 850 9.99 17.31 0.23
N ILE A 851 11.26 17.40 0.67
CA ILE A 851 12.17 16.25 0.75
C ILE A 851 11.67 15.23 1.77
N SER A 852 11.10 15.67 2.89
CA SER A 852 10.46 14.77 3.87
C SER A 852 9.33 13.96 3.24
N MET A 853 8.50 14.55 2.38
CA MET A 853 7.44 13.83 1.67
C MET A 853 8.01 12.87 0.62
N ILE A 854 9.01 13.27 -0.16
CA ILE A 854 9.66 12.37 -1.12
C ILE A 854 10.30 11.16 -0.40
N CYS A 855 10.97 11.42 0.72
CA CYS A 855 11.50 10.38 1.59
C CYS A 855 10.40 9.48 2.16
N LEU A 856 9.27 10.05 2.57
CA LEU A 856 8.14 9.26 3.07
C LEU A 856 7.58 8.31 1.98
N ALA A 857 7.58 8.74 0.71
CA ALA A 857 7.24 7.87 -0.42
C ALA A 857 8.29 6.75 -0.62
N GLY A 858 9.58 7.08 -0.51
CA GLY A 858 10.67 6.07 -0.52
C GLY A 858 10.54 5.06 0.61
N ALA A 859 10.14 5.51 1.81
CA ALA A 859 9.86 4.64 2.95
C ALA A 859 8.65 3.72 2.71
N ALA A 860 7.57 4.22 2.09
CA ALA A 860 6.42 3.40 1.71
C ALA A 860 6.83 2.25 0.77
N ILE A 861 7.63 2.55 -0.25
CA ILE A 861 8.18 1.54 -1.17
C ILE A 861 9.03 0.53 -0.40
N GLY A 862 9.94 1.02 0.45
CA GLY A 862 10.80 0.19 1.29
C GLY A 862 10.02 -0.78 2.17
N PHE A 863 8.94 -0.33 2.83
CA PHE A 863 8.11 -1.19 3.66
C PHE A 863 7.29 -2.21 2.86
N SER A 864 6.73 -1.81 1.72
CA SER A 864 5.91 -2.71 0.90
C SER A 864 6.69 -3.89 0.32
N ASN A 865 7.95 -3.65 -0.07
CA ASN A 865 8.80 -4.68 -0.68
C ASN A 865 9.53 -5.55 0.35
N ALA A 866 9.53 -5.19 1.64
CA ALA A 866 10.26 -5.89 2.69
C ALA A 866 9.67 -7.26 3.08
N GLY A 867 8.60 -7.72 2.43
CA GLY A 867 7.90 -8.97 2.76
C GLY A 867 7.74 -9.98 1.61
N THR A 868 8.02 -9.61 0.35
CA THR A 868 7.57 -10.40 -0.81
C THR A 868 8.60 -11.40 -1.37
N SER A 869 9.85 -11.42 -0.90
CA SER A 869 10.87 -12.34 -1.45
C SER A 869 11.99 -12.64 -0.46
N GLY A 870 12.23 -13.92 -0.19
CA GLY A 870 13.19 -14.43 0.79
C GLY A 870 14.66 -14.06 0.56
N ASP A 871 15.02 -13.45 -0.56
CA ASP A 871 16.40 -13.05 -0.90
C ASP A 871 16.64 -11.51 -0.83
N PHE A 872 15.65 -10.71 -0.43
CA PHE A 872 15.74 -9.24 -0.49
C PHE A 872 15.53 -8.54 0.86
N ASP A 873 16.36 -8.86 1.85
CA ASP A 873 16.60 -7.96 3.01
C ASP A 873 17.13 -6.56 2.58
N ASN A 874 17.54 -6.44 1.31
CA ASN A 874 18.05 -5.24 0.65
C ASN A 874 17.01 -4.13 0.35
N TRP A 875 15.80 -4.08 0.92
CA TRP A 875 14.92 -2.90 0.73
C TRP A 875 14.63 -2.13 2.02
N LEU A 876 14.92 -2.73 3.19
CA LEU A 876 14.76 -2.05 4.47
C LEU A 876 15.74 -0.88 4.65
N TRP A 877 16.92 -0.94 4.01
CA TRP A 877 17.85 0.19 4.02
C TRP A 877 17.22 1.44 3.36
N LEU A 878 16.32 1.26 2.38
CA LEU A 878 15.68 2.38 1.70
C LEU A 878 14.77 3.15 2.66
N SER A 879 14.00 2.46 3.52
CA SER A 879 13.16 3.13 4.53
C SER A 879 14.02 3.83 5.59
N ARG A 880 15.11 3.20 6.04
CA ARG A 880 16.06 3.80 6.99
C ARG A 880 16.76 5.04 6.44
N VAL A 881 17.27 4.97 5.21
CA VAL A 881 17.91 6.13 4.54
C VAL A 881 16.88 7.23 4.31
N SER A 882 15.66 6.88 3.92
CA SER A 882 14.56 7.83 3.77
C SER A 882 14.24 8.55 5.09
N PHE A 883 14.33 7.88 6.23
CA PHE A 883 14.14 8.52 7.52
C PHE A 883 15.30 9.45 7.91
N LEU A 884 16.55 9.04 7.63
CA LEU A 884 17.76 9.80 7.99
C LEU A 884 17.98 11.05 7.13
N LEU A 885 17.63 11.01 5.84
CA LEU A 885 17.94 12.09 4.89
C LEU A 885 17.34 13.45 5.30
N PRO A 886 16.07 13.56 5.73
CA PRO A 886 15.51 14.83 6.22
C PRO A 886 16.17 15.34 7.50
N LEU A 887 16.64 14.46 8.38
CA LEU A 887 17.39 14.84 9.59
C LEU A 887 18.74 15.47 9.23
N LEU A 888 19.46 14.86 8.29
CA LEU A 888 20.71 15.40 7.76
C LEU A 888 20.49 16.74 7.06
N LEU A 889 19.42 16.86 6.27
CA LEU A 889 19.07 18.13 5.63
C LEU A 889 18.76 19.22 6.66
N ALA A 890 17.97 18.91 7.70
CA ALA A 890 17.69 19.87 8.77
C ALA A 890 18.99 20.32 9.46
N ALA A 891 19.88 19.39 9.80
CA ALA A 891 21.18 19.71 10.38
C ALA A 891 22.05 20.59 9.46
N MET A 892 22.07 20.32 8.14
CA MET A 892 22.76 21.17 7.17
C MET A 892 22.14 22.56 7.04
N GLN A 893 20.81 22.67 7.11
CA GLN A 893 20.10 23.95 7.04
C GLN A 893 20.33 24.81 8.29
N VAL A 894 20.55 24.20 9.46
CA VAL A 894 20.92 24.94 10.69
C VAL A 894 22.25 25.68 10.51
N LEU A 895 23.15 25.20 9.65
CA LEU A 895 24.42 25.88 9.32
C LEU A 895 24.22 27.13 8.42
N ARG A 896 23.06 27.28 7.77
CA ARG A 896 22.71 28.43 6.91
C ARG A 896 21.35 29.03 7.31
N PRO A 897 21.29 29.69 8.48
CA PRO A 897 20.01 30.00 9.12
C PRO A 897 19.26 31.16 8.47
N ASP A 898 19.96 32.09 7.80
CA ASP A 898 19.36 33.34 7.32
C ASP A 898 18.94 33.23 5.85
N SER A 899 17.71 33.68 5.57
CA SER A 899 17.17 33.91 4.23
C SER A 899 16.75 35.38 4.10
N CYS A 900 16.55 35.89 2.89
CA CYS A 900 16.08 37.27 2.68
C CYS A 900 14.75 37.54 3.41
N GLU A 901 13.88 36.55 3.54
CA GLU A 901 12.59 36.66 4.22
C GLU A 901 12.76 36.74 5.76
N ALA A 902 13.69 35.96 6.31
CA ALA A 902 14.05 36.02 7.72
C ALA A 902 14.75 37.36 8.06
N LEU A 903 15.69 37.78 7.21
CA LEU A 903 16.36 39.08 7.30
C LEU A 903 15.33 40.22 7.23
N ALA A 904 14.42 40.19 6.26
CA ALA A 904 13.36 41.20 6.14
C ALA A 904 12.46 41.25 7.37
N THR A 905 12.12 40.11 7.97
CA THR A 905 11.33 40.08 9.20
C THR A 905 12.08 40.73 10.37
N ARG A 906 13.39 40.47 10.50
CA ARG A 906 14.25 41.05 11.54
C ARG A 906 14.40 42.56 11.35
N LEU A 907 14.74 43.00 10.15
CA LEU A 907 14.86 44.41 9.79
C LEU A 907 13.54 45.15 9.99
N PHE A 908 12.42 44.52 9.67
CA PHE A 908 11.10 45.12 9.86
C PHE A 908 10.78 45.31 11.35
N GLN A 909 11.11 44.33 12.19
CA GLN A 909 10.94 44.47 13.65
C GLN A 909 11.82 45.57 14.22
N GLU A 910 13.08 45.65 13.81
CA GLU A 910 14.02 46.71 14.24
C GLU A 910 13.55 48.10 13.79
N ALA A 911 13.21 48.24 12.50
CA ALA A 911 12.75 49.51 11.96
C ALA A 911 11.41 49.95 12.57
N ARG A 912 10.53 48.99 12.92
CA ARG A 912 9.28 49.29 13.61
C ARG A 912 9.48 49.76 15.05
N GLN A 913 10.49 49.25 15.77
CA GLN A 913 10.83 49.77 17.09
C GLN A 913 11.29 51.23 17.03
N LYS A 914 11.98 51.60 15.95
CA LYS A 914 12.44 52.98 15.66
C LYS A 914 11.43 53.80 14.84
N LEU A 915 10.19 53.32 14.68
CA LEU A 915 9.14 54.00 13.92
C LEU A 915 8.82 55.42 14.43
N PRO A 916 8.83 55.72 15.75
CA PRO A 916 8.65 57.08 16.23
C PRO A 916 9.70 58.06 15.70
N GLU A 917 10.97 57.66 15.65
CA GLU A 917 12.08 58.47 15.11
C GLU A 917 11.92 58.68 13.60
N LEU A 918 11.56 57.62 12.87
CA LEU A 918 11.28 57.70 11.44
C LEU A 918 10.11 58.65 11.12
N LYS A 919 9.10 58.73 12.00
CA LYS A 919 7.98 59.67 11.86
C LYS A 919 8.38 61.13 12.11
N GLU A 920 9.44 61.36 12.88
CA GLU A 920 10.07 62.67 13.07
C GLU A 920 11.07 63.00 11.96
N GLU A 921 11.03 62.25 10.84
CA GLU A 921 11.94 62.38 9.69
C GLU A 921 13.43 62.21 10.06
N LYS A 922 13.74 61.54 11.18
CA LYS A 922 15.13 61.25 11.57
C LYS A 922 15.67 60.06 10.77
N GLU A 923 16.94 60.15 10.39
CA GLU A 923 17.65 59.03 9.76
C GLU A 923 17.89 57.92 10.80
N VAL A 924 17.53 56.69 10.44
CA VAL A 924 17.73 55.50 11.28
C VAL A 924 18.69 54.55 10.57
N GLU A 925 19.75 54.17 11.28
CA GLU A 925 20.71 53.16 10.80
C GLU A 925 20.18 51.74 11.06
N LEU A 926 20.17 50.92 10.00
CA LEU A 926 19.81 49.51 10.00
C LEU A 926 20.96 48.69 9.40
N PHE A 927 21.25 47.55 10.01
CA PHE A 927 22.36 46.68 9.59
C PHE A 927 21.85 45.50 8.76
N VAL A 928 22.09 45.54 7.45
CA VAL A 928 21.57 44.60 6.45
C VAL A 928 22.63 43.55 6.11
N ASP A 929 22.94 42.68 7.07
CA ASP A 929 23.84 41.55 6.85
C ASP A 929 23.14 40.21 7.12
N LEU A 930 23.36 39.27 6.20
CA LEU A 930 22.97 37.87 6.37
C LEU A 930 23.87 37.22 7.42
N VAL A 931 23.28 36.50 8.38
CA VAL A 931 24.06 35.71 9.33
C VAL A 931 24.56 34.44 8.63
N SER A 932 25.82 34.45 8.19
CA SER A 932 26.56 33.26 7.78
C SER A 932 27.45 32.75 8.92
N PHE A 933 27.53 31.43 9.09
CA PHE A 933 28.43 30.77 10.04
C PHE A 933 29.76 30.38 9.41
#